data_AF-A0A517LQC0-F1
#
_entry.id   AF-A0A517LQC0-F1
#
_cell.length_a   1.000
_cell.length_b   1.000
_cell.length_c   1.000
_cell.angle_alpha   90.00
_cell.angle_beta   90.00
_cell.angle_gamma   90.00
#
_symmetry.space_group_name_H-M   'P 1'
#
loop_
_entity.id
_entity.type
_entity.pdbx_description
1 polymer ?
#
loop_
_entity_poly.entity_id
_entity_poly.type
_entity_poly.pdbx_seq_one_letter_code
_entity_poly.pdbx_strand_id
1 'polypeptide(L)'
;MASALGTSPDSRRNNVVSPRPKGRENSKNTLCRNIGIYGHCRYENEGCAFNHDQHSLKPLSGTMENRRLNVDSPSFKPLATVASNGARGTTISPKAANAAPFTPKHNTPSLSPHSRAATLPRSSGARKAYFDQDSAVPSQDRMQAATLSQAPSGQPSWTASTNFEEFVPHAHPQYEPVINFANDPFSLASTVQGLANTHQPPPMNPYAHDPNALASASFFQNAGTFAQPAQYHNYAPVGPHKENLLQYQRTVHDLFIADNLREDLQRKAEASLQTLPNSTLPASIEHFHSLVPLDTNNQKNNTTFGYVTWLYKATSSKDGKLYTLRRLEGYRLMNEKAITACRAWKHVNNGTVVNCHDAFTTRLFGDSSLIFVTDYHPLSKTIAEAHLQQSPAPRFSGRTAAAVHVPETMLWNYVVQIASALKAIHGNNLAAQTIIPSKVLVTSKNRLRLNGCGILDVVNYDRAVPLQDLQQQDFEQLGRLILSIASNTNATINMDKAFAHLTRSYSPRLKECVTWLLQPQIAEDGSPLLKDIDIFLGHIATDIVSTYDAQLHADDNLTSSLMGELENARLVRLMTKLGFVNERPEFEHNPQWSETGERYYLKLFRDYVFHAVDENEKPVVDLGHVMNCLAKLDAGTSETITLMSRDQQSVFVVSYKELKKGLEGTFQDLVRGQTRR
;
A
#
# COMPACT_ATOMS: atom_id res chain seq x y z
N MET A 1 -17.67 -17.78 -65.45
CA MET A 1 -19.11 -17.63 -65.74
C MET A 1 -19.85 -17.54 -64.41
N ALA A 2 -20.93 -16.77 -64.33
CA ALA A 2 -21.80 -16.74 -63.16
C ALA A 2 -22.87 -17.84 -63.26
N SER A 3 -23.34 -18.33 -62.10
CA SER A 3 -24.72 -18.78 -61.87
C SER A 3 -24.95 -19.04 -60.37
N ALA A 4 -26.15 -18.73 -59.89
CA ALA A 4 -26.59 -18.87 -58.50
C ALA A 4 -27.60 -20.02 -58.34
N LEU A 5 -27.89 -20.39 -57.08
CA LEU A 5 -29.05 -21.15 -56.52
C LEU A 5 -28.63 -21.57 -55.08
N GLY A 6 -29.48 -21.75 -54.06
CA GLY A 6 -30.94 -21.61 -53.96
C GLY A 6 -31.50 -22.37 -52.73
N THR A 7 -31.72 -21.64 -51.61
CA THR A 7 -32.73 -21.89 -50.55
C THR A 7 -33.02 -23.30 -49.94
N SER A 8 -32.69 -23.44 -48.64
CA SER A 8 -33.57 -23.93 -47.56
C SER A 8 -33.90 -25.47 -47.46
N PRO A 9 -34.65 -25.97 -46.44
CA PRO A 9 -34.04 -26.56 -45.24
C PRO A 9 -34.54 -27.99 -44.90
N ASP A 10 -33.88 -28.71 -43.99
CA ASP A 10 -34.64 -29.59 -43.06
C ASP A 10 -33.91 -29.90 -41.74
N SER A 11 -34.70 -30.22 -40.71
CA SER A 11 -34.29 -30.48 -39.34
C SER A 11 -34.37 -31.97 -39.00
N ARG A 12 -33.26 -32.60 -38.58
CA ARG A 12 -33.34 -33.86 -37.82
C ARG A 12 -32.48 -33.83 -36.55
N ARG A 13 -33.22 -33.87 -35.44
CA ARG A 13 -32.78 -33.95 -34.04
C ARG A 13 -31.73 -35.03 -33.82
N ASN A 14 -30.79 -34.76 -32.90
CA ASN A 14 -30.36 -35.77 -31.94
C ASN A 14 -30.93 -35.39 -30.57
N ASN A 15 -31.66 -36.32 -29.95
CA ASN A 15 -32.38 -36.08 -28.70
C ASN A 15 -31.43 -36.07 -27.50
N VAL A 16 -31.51 -35.04 -26.65
CA VAL A 16 -31.07 -35.12 -25.25
C VAL A 16 -32.33 -34.97 -24.38
N VAL A 17 -32.73 -36.07 -23.74
CA VAL A 17 -33.90 -36.11 -22.87
C VAL A 17 -33.52 -35.56 -21.50
N SER A 18 -34.27 -34.58 -21.00
CA SER A 18 -34.09 -34.06 -19.63
C SER A 18 -34.29 -35.17 -18.58
N PRO A 19 -33.47 -35.26 -17.52
CA PRO A 19 -33.60 -36.31 -16.52
C PRO A 19 -34.96 -36.25 -15.81
N ARG A 20 -35.75 -37.33 -15.87
CA ARG A 20 -36.93 -37.49 -15.00
C ARG A 20 -36.46 -37.64 -13.54
N PRO A 21 -36.86 -36.75 -12.61
CA PRO A 21 -36.65 -37.01 -11.20
C PRO A 21 -37.57 -38.15 -10.75
N LYS A 22 -36.99 -39.25 -10.26
CA LYS A 22 -37.76 -40.32 -9.60
C LYS A 22 -38.23 -39.83 -8.23
N GLY A 23 -39.54 -39.95 -7.95
CA GLY A 23 -40.08 -40.02 -6.58
C GLY A 23 -40.00 -38.75 -5.72
N ARG A 24 -40.83 -37.75 -6.03
CA ARG A 24 -41.40 -36.82 -5.03
C ARG A 24 -42.82 -36.42 -5.44
N GLU A 25 -43.82 -36.92 -4.73
CA GLU A 25 -45.25 -36.73 -5.07
C GLU A 25 -45.74 -35.27 -4.93
N ASN A 26 -44.93 -34.39 -4.33
CA ASN A 26 -45.29 -33.01 -4.00
C ASN A 26 -44.83 -31.94 -5.02
N SER A 27 -44.32 -32.28 -6.21
CA SER A 27 -43.81 -31.27 -7.16
C SER A 27 -44.89 -30.26 -7.62
N LYS A 28 -46.16 -30.68 -7.64
CA LYS A 28 -47.33 -29.82 -7.93
C LYS A 28 -47.65 -28.78 -6.85
N ASN A 29 -47.07 -28.88 -5.65
CA ASN A 29 -47.26 -27.90 -4.57
C ASN A 29 -46.12 -26.85 -4.50
N THR A 30 -45.17 -26.86 -5.42
CA THR A 30 -44.08 -25.87 -5.49
C THR A 30 -44.23 -25.03 -6.76
N LEU A 31 -44.25 -23.70 -6.61
CA LEU A 31 -44.37 -22.76 -7.73
C LEU A 31 -43.13 -22.84 -8.64
N CYS A 32 -43.35 -22.77 -9.95
CA CYS A 32 -42.33 -22.80 -10.97
C CYS A 32 -41.43 -21.55 -10.87
N ARG A 33 -40.15 -21.78 -10.60
CA ARG A 33 -39.15 -20.70 -10.43
C ARG A 33 -39.01 -19.81 -11.66
N ASN A 34 -39.31 -20.32 -12.86
CA ASN A 34 -39.28 -19.52 -14.10
C ASN A 34 -40.41 -18.49 -14.15
N ILE A 35 -41.60 -18.80 -13.60
CA ILE A 35 -42.67 -17.79 -13.45
C ILE A 35 -42.28 -16.75 -12.39
N GLY A 36 -41.73 -17.19 -11.26
CA GLY A 36 -41.30 -16.26 -10.20
C GLY A 36 -40.18 -15.29 -10.61
N ILE A 37 -39.37 -15.61 -11.62
CA ILE A 37 -38.25 -14.77 -12.10
C ILE A 37 -38.58 -14.06 -13.42
N TYR A 38 -39.28 -14.71 -14.35
CA TYR A 38 -39.48 -14.23 -15.73
C TYR A 38 -40.96 -14.03 -16.11
N GLY A 39 -41.90 -14.25 -15.18
CA GLY A 39 -43.35 -14.12 -15.42
C GLY A 39 -43.97 -15.20 -16.31
N HIS A 40 -43.19 -16.08 -16.93
CA HIS A 40 -43.67 -17.14 -17.81
C HIS A 40 -42.72 -18.34 -17.80
N CYS A 41 -43.21 -19.54 -18.17
CA CYS A 41 -42.39 -20.74 -18.29
C CYS A 41 -42.51 -21.36 -19.67
N ARG A 42 -41.39 -21.42 -20.42
CA ARG A 42 -41.33 -22.02 -21.77
C ARG A 42 -41.89 -23.46 -21.84
N TYR A 43 -41.76 -24.23 -20.76
CA TYR A 43 -42.15 -25.64 -20.70
C TYR A 43 -43.51 -25.89 -20.02
N GLU A 44 -44.28 -24.84 -19.76
CA GLU A 44 -45.61 -24.93 -19.14
C GLU A 44 -46.53 -25.90 -19.89
N ASN A 45 -46.62 -25.76 -21.22
CA ASN A 45 -47.39 -26.64 -22.11
C ASN A 45 -46.61 -27.88 -22.59
N GLU A 46 -45.30 -27.98 -22.31
CA GLU A 46 -44.43 -29.09 -22.74
C GLU A 46 -44.11 -30.08 -21.60
N GLY A 47 -44.81 -29.99 -20.46
CA GLY A 47 -44.75 -30.98 -19.38
C GLY A 47 -43.87 -30.62 -18.18
N CYS A 48 -43.71 -29.33 -17.86
CA CYS A 48 -43.05 -28.89 -16.63
C CYS A 48 -43.74 -29.44 -15.37
N ALA A 49 -42.96 -30.01 -14.44
CA ALA A 49 -43.47 -30.74 -13.27
C ALA A 49 -43.85 -29.87 -12.05
N PHE A 50 -43.72 -28.55 -12.15
CA PHE A 50 -43.98 -27.57 -11.08
C PHE A 50 -45.27 -26.79 -11.33
N ASN A 51 -45.82 -26.12 -10.31
CA ASN A 51 -47.06 -25.36 -10.45
C ASN A 51 -46.84 -24.02 -11.18
N HIS A 52 -47.75 -23.63 -12.07
CA HIS A 52 -47.69 -22.37 -12.81
C HIS A 52 -48.81 -21.38 -12.39
N ASP A 53 -49.78 -21.83 -11.59
CA ASP A 53 -50.86 -20.98 -11.09
C ASP A 53 -50.41 -20.19 -9.84
N GLN A 54 -50.09 -18.92 -10.05
CA GLN A 54 -49.60 -18.00 -9.03
C GLN A 54 -50.65 -17.63 -7.97
N HIS A 55 -51.92 -17.98 -8.17
CA HIS A 55 -53.04 -17.72 -7.25
C HIS A 55 -53.48 -18.94 -6.41
N SER A 56 -52.88 -20.13 -6.61
CA SER A 56 -53.37 -21.40 -6.05
C SER A 56 -52.96 -21.73 -4.60
N LEU A 57 -52.23 -20.87 -3.88
CA LEU A 57 -51.77 -21.14 -2.51
C LEU A 57 -52.76 -20.61 -1.46
N LYS A 58 -53.72 -21.44 -1.03
CA LYS A 58 -54.53 -21.18 0.17
C LYS A 58 -53.71 -21.46 1.45
N PRO A 59 -53.71 -20.55 2.45
CA PRO A 59 -53.07 -20.81 3.73
C PRO A 59 -53.88 -21.81 4.56
N LEU A 60 -53.20 -22.73 5.25
CA LEU A 60 -53.81 -23.52 6.32
C LEU A 60 -54.11 -22.60 7.51
N SER A 61 -55.35 -22.61 7.98
CA SER A 61 -55.81 -21.86 9.15
C SER A 61 -56.49 -22.80 10.15
N GLY A 62 -56.25 -22.54 11.43
CA GLY A 62 -56.93 -23.16 12.57
C GLY A 62 -56.95 -22.17 13.74
N THR A 63 -57.96 -21.29 13.75
CA THR A 63 -58.86 -20.94 14.89
C THR A 63 -58.24 -20.88 16.31
N MET A 64 -58.37 -19.83 17.14
CA MET A 64 -59.46 -18.87 17.45
C MET A 64 -58.86 -17.57 18.09
N GLU A 65 -59.53 -16.43 18.37
CA GLU A 65 -60.88 -15.88 18.11
C GLU A 65 -60.84 -14.32 18.07
N ASN A 66 -61.98 -13.60 18.22
CA ASN A 66 -62.09 -12.14 18.33
C ASN A 66 -62.83 -11.70 19.62
N ARG A 67 -62.25 -10.80 20.45
CA ARG A 67 -63.03 -9.90 21.34
C ARG A 67 -62.37 -8.53 21.49
N ARG A 68 -63.21 -7.50 21.70
CA ARG A 68 -62.84 -6.07 21.78
C ARG A 68 -62.56 -5.60 23.22
N LEU A 69 -61.68 -4.59 23.31
CA LEU A 69 -61.53 -3.53 24.32
C LEU A 69 -62.04 -3.76 25.77
N ASN A 70 -61.15 -3.60 26.75
CA ASN A 70 -61.49 -2.91 28.00
C ASN A 70 -60.29 -2.11 28.53
N VAL A 71 -60.55 -0.99 29.21
CA VAL A 71 -59.58 -0.20 29.97
C VAL A 71 -60.06 -0.19 31.42
N ASP A 72 -59.27 -0.74 32.34
CA ASP A 72 -59.43 -0.53 33.77
C ASP A 72 -58.09 -0.73 34.50
N SER A 73 -57.80 0.16 35.44
CA SER A 73 -56.55 0.16 36.23
C SER A 73 -56.67 -0.69 37.49
N PRO A 74 -55.53 -1.04 38.12
CA PRO A 74 -55.42 -0.65 39.53
C PRO A 74 -54.08 -0.01 39.90
N SER A 75 -54.15 1.09 40.66
CA SER A 75 -53.01 1.67 41.37
C SER A 75 -52.64 0.82 42.59
N PHE A 76 -51.34 0.66 42.91
CA PHE A 76 -50.92 0.40 44.30
C PHE A 76 -49.50 0.92 44.66
N LYS A 77 -49.53 2.03 45.42
CA LYS A 77 -48.60 2.57 46.44
C LYS A 77 -47.16 2.01 46.58
N PRO A 78 -46.13 2.89 46.69
CA PRO A 78 -44.82 2.50 47.22
C PRO A 78 -44.88 2.34 48.76
N LEU A 79 -44.13 1.37 49.30
CA LEU A 79 -43.94 1.19 50.74
C LEU A 79 -42.64 1.87 51.20
N ALA A 80 -42.64 2.42 52.42
CA ALA A 80 -41.55 3.21 52.97
C ALA A 80 -40.57 2.40 53.85
N THR A 81 -39.33 2.89 53.91
CA THR A 81 -38.38 2.87 55.06
C THR A 81 -38.21 1.61 55.93
N VAL A 82 -36.97 1.10 55.96
CA VAL A 82 -36.30 0.68 57.21
C VAL A 82 -34.86 1.23 57.20
N ALA A 83 -34.33 1.56 58.38
CA ALA A 83 -33.10 2.33 58.58
C ALA A 83 -31.94 1.51 59.21
N SER A 84 -30.86 2.23 59.55
CA SER A 84 -29.72 1.80 60.42
C SER A 84 -28.57 1.05 59.70
N ASN A 85 -27.29 1.20 60.07
CA ASN A 85 -26.69 2.08 61.09
C ASN A 85 -25.16 2.26 60.93
N GLY A 86 -24.63 3.46 61.22
CA GLY A 86 -23.23 3.72 61.62
C GLY A 86 -22.14 3.70 60.52
N ALA A 87 -21.01 4.40 60.67
CA ALA A 87 -20.61 5.36 61.73
C ALA A 87 -19.41 6.25 61.30
N ARG A 88 -19.36 7.51 61.81
CA ARG A 88 -18.18 8.41 62.01
C ARG A 88 -17.33 8.72 60.75
N GLY A 89 -17.23 9.96 60.26
CA GLY A 89 -16.62 11.14 60.91
C GLY A 89 -15.18 11.32 60.37
N THR A 90 -14.65 12.48 60.01
CA THR A 90 -14.92 13.88 60.43
C THR A 90 -14.66 14.91 59.31
N THR A 91 -15.39 16.03 59.35
CA THR A 91 -15.10 17.28 58.61
C THR A 91 -13.92 18.05 59.20
N ILE A 92 -13.30 18.97 58.43
CA ILE A 92 -12.87 20.34 58.85
C ILE A 92 -12.27 21.12 57.67
N SER A 93 -12.60 22.42 57.60
CA SER A 93 -12.04 23.52 56.78
C SER A 93 -12.66 24.84 57.32
N PRO A 94 -12.16 26.07 57.06
CA PRO A 94 -10.84 26.58 56.62
C PRO A 94 -10.26 27.68 57.57
N LYS A 95 -9.05 28.23 57.27
CA LYS A 95 -8.68 29.68 57.21
C LYS A 95 -7.24 30.04 57.68
N ALA A 96 -6.75 31.15 57.11
CA ALA A 96 -5.58 31.98 57.47
C ALA A 96 -4.19 31.38 57.13
N ALA A 97 -3.15 32.16 56.77
CA ALA A 97 -3.01 33.63 56.80
C ALA A 97 -2.20 34.20 55.60
N ASN A 98 -2.24 35.52 55.43
CA ASN A 98 -1.39 36.29 54.51
C ASN A 98 0.10 36.19 54.88
N ALA A 99 0.97 36.16 53.87
CA ALA A 99 2.37 36.59 53.98
C ALA A 99 2.80 37.32 52.68
N ALA A 100 3.58 38.39 52.84
CA ALA A 100 4.01 39.29 51.77
C ALA A 100 5.25 38.76 51.00
N PRO A 101 5.59 39.28 49.81
CA PRO A 101 6.53 38.63 48.90
C PRO A 101 8.00 38.91 49.23
N PHE A 102 8.87 37.92 48.99
CA PHE A 102 10.31 38.09 49.05
C PHE A 102 10.92 38.11 47.64
N THR A 103 11.66 39.18 47.31
CA THR A 103 12.48 39.27 46.10
C THR A 103 13.90 39.61 46.48
N PRO A 104 14.89 39.05 45.77
CA PRO A 104 16.09 39.80 45.47
C PRO A 104 16.45 39.77 43.98
N LYS A 105 16.86 40.93 43.47
CA LYS A 105 17.52 41.09 42.17
C LYS A 105 19.03 40.87 42.35
N HIS A 106 19.70 40.12 41.46
CA HIS A 106 20.72 40.69 40.54
C HIS A 106 21.44 39.65 39.65
N ASN A 107 21.84 40.14 38.47
CA ASN A 107 22.99 39.79 37.64
C ASN A 107 23.31 38.33 37.21
N THR A 108 23.16 38.13 35.90
CA THR A 108 24.04 37.33 35.03
C THR A 108 25.48 37.90 35.02
N PRO A 109 26.53 37.12 34.69
CA PRO A 109 26.83 36.82 33.28
C PRO A 109 27.32 35.38 32.97
N SER A 110 27.17 35.01 31.69
CA SER A 110 27.95 34.05 30.87
C SER A 110 28.74 32.91 31.52
N LEU A 111 28.56 31.68 31.00
CA LEU A 111 29.52 31.05 30.07
C LEU A 111 29.02 29.67 29.60
N SER A 112 29.19 29.41 28.30
CA SER A 112 28.99 28.11 27.67
C SER A 112 30.33 27.39 27.48
N PRO A 113 30.37 26.05 27.58
CA PRO A 113 31.41 25.24 26.93
C PRO A 113 30.90 24.67 25.60
N HIS A 114 31.74 24.69 24.59
CA HIS A 114 31.48 24.16 23.25
C HIS A 114 32.31 22.90 22.98
N SER A 115 32.06 22.29 21.83
CA SER A 115 32.94 21.36 21.10
C SER A 115 32.90 19.87 21.50
N ARG A 116 33.10 18.90 20.59
CA ARG A 116 33.66 18.99 19.22
C ARG A 116 32.84 18.21 18.18
N ALA A 117 32.65 18.82 17.01
CA ALA A 117 32.57 18.13 15.71
C ALA A 117 33.87 18.41 14.94
N ALA A 118 34.30 17.48 14.08
CA ALA A 118 35.57 17.59 13.32
C ALA A 118 35.32 17.68 11.82
N THR A 119 36.10 18.52 11.14
CA THR A 119 36.10 18.71 9.67
C THR A 119 37.51 19.06 9.18
N LEU A 120 37.68 18.99 7.85
CA LEU A 120 38.83 19.42 7.01
C LEU A 120 39.84 18.32 6.62
N PRO A 121 40.55 18.45 5.48
CA PRO A 121 40.59 19.60 4.56
C PRO A 121 40.18 19.34 3.09
N ARG A 122 39.91 20.44 2.37
CA ARG A 122 39.73 20.51 0.91
C ARG A 122 40.94 21.25 0.33
N SER A 123 41.57 20.70 -0.70
CA SER A 123 42.74 21.31 -1.36
C SER A 123 42.33 22.29 -2.47
N SER A 124 43.12 23.36 -2.62
CA SER A 124 42.98 24.37 -3.67
C SER A 124 44.14 24.30 -4.66
N GLY A 125 43.84 24.50 -5.95
CA GLY A 125 44.82 24.69 -7.01
C GLY A 125 44.31 25.76 -7.97
N ALA A 126 45.07 26.84 -8.14
CA ALA A 126 44.67 28.00 -8.95
C ALA A 126 45.67 28.25 -10.08
N ARG A 127 45.19 28.74 -11.23
CA ARG A 127 45.99 29.47 -12.24
C ARG A 127 45.19 30.65 -12.81
N LYS A 128 45.94 31.68 -13.22
CA LYS A 128 45.48 33.03 -13.61
C LYS A 128 45.27 33.18 -15.12
N ALA A 129 44.39 34.10 -15.53
CA ALA A 129 44.61 35.20 -16.51
C ALA A 129 43.35 36.10 -16.49
N TYR A 130 43.40 37.36 -16.03
CA TYR A 130 43.78 38.62 -16.73
C TYR A 130 42.73 39.17 -17.71
N PHE A 131 42.34 40.43 -17.48
CA PHE A 131 41.39 41.27 -18.24
C PHE A 131 42.07 41.89 -19.47
N ASP A 132 41.32 42.23 -20.54
CA ASP A 132 40.85 43.61 -20.77
C ASP A 132 39.72 43.75 -21.83
N GLN A 133 39.18 44.97 -21.96
CA GLN A 133 38.05 45.47 -22.76
C GLN A 133 38.35 45.48 -24.31
N ASP A 134 37.46 45.85 -25.26
CA ASP A 134 36.28 46.73 -25.20
C ASP A 134 35.34 46.64 -26.45
N SER A 135 34.22 47.39 -26.39
CA SER A 135 33.43 47.99 -27.50
C SER A 135 32.26 47.28 -28.21
N ALA A 136 31.10 47.95 -28.10
CA ALA A 136 30.09 48.29 -29.15
C ALA A 136 28.67 47.64 -29.13
N VAL A 137 27.69 48.53 -29.33
CA VAL A 137 26.20 48.46 -29.23
C VAL A 137 25.70 49.15 -30.55
N PRO A 138 24.53 48.88 -31.21
CA PRO A 138 23.20 49.07 -30.60
C PRO A 138 21.88 48.40 -31.15
N SER A 139 20.92 48.23 -30.22
CA SER A 139 19.47 48.59 -30.26
C SER A 139 18.40 47.94 -31.19
N GLN A 140 17.15 47.98 -30.64
CA GLN A 140 15.80 47.76 -31.22
C GLN A 140 15.27 46.30 -31.33
N ASP A 141 14.01 45.94 -31.00
CA ASP A 141 12.89 46.72 -30.42
C ASP A 141 11.85 45.87 -29.64
N ARG A 142 10.93 46.57 -28.93
CA ARG A 142 9.76 46.19 -28.09
C ARG A 142 9.10 44.79 -28.19
N MET A 143 8.68 44.09 -27.12
CA MET A 143 7.80 44.39 -25.94
C MET A 143 6.27 44.41 -26.19
N GLN A 144 5.50 43.56 -25.48
CA GLN A 144 4.18 43.92 -24.90
C GLN A 144 3.73 42.93 -23.80
N ALA A 145 3.38 43.46 -22.64
CA ALA A 145 2.64 42.79 -21.57
C ALA A 145 1.63 43.79 -20.99
N ALA A 146 0.40 43.36 -20.71
CA ALA A 146 -0.70 44.26 -20.36
C ALA A 146 -0.94 44.34 -18.84
N THR A 147 -0.99 45.57 -18.32
CA THR A 147 -1.34 45.90 -16.93
C THR A 147 -2.80 46.36 -16.88
N LEU A 148 -3.55 46.04 -15.81
CA LEU A 148 -4.90 46.59 -15.58
C LEU A 148 -4.98 47.43 -14.31
N SER A 149 -5.79 48.49 -14.35
CA SER A 149 -5.89 49.57 -13.38
C SER A 149 -7.07 49.41 -12.39
N GLN A 150 -7.04 50.18 -11.30
CA GLN A 150 -8.04 50.18 -10.22
C GLN A 150 -9.20 51.18 -10.41
N ALA A 151 -10.24 50.99 -9.58
CA ALA A 151 -11.29 51.92 -9.10
C ALA A 151 -12.64 51.93 -9.86
N PRO A 152 -13.77 52.32 -9.22
CA PRO A 152 -14.08 52.45 -7.78
C PRO A 152 -15.36 51.66 -7.32
N SER A 153 -15.84 51.95 -6.11
CA SER A 153 -16.93 51.30 -5.36
C SER A 153 -18.34 51.31 -5.96
N GLY A 154 -19.10 50.22 -5.73
CA GLY A 154 -20.57 50.20 -5.80
C GLY A 154 -21.17 48.88 -5.28
N GLN A 155 -22.15 48.95 -4.37
CA GLN A 155 -23.01 47.79 -4.03
C GLN A 155 -24.01 47.52 -5.16
N PRO A 156 -24.42 46.25 -5.34
CA PRO A 156 -25.84 45.97 -5.23
C PRO A 156 -26.15 44.68 -4.45
N SER A 157 -27.27 44.67 -3.72
CA SER A 157 -27.93 43.42 -3.29
C SER A 157 -28.80 42.86 -4.41
N TRP A 158 -29.20 41.59 -4.31
CA TRP A 158 -30.59 41.10 -4.33
C TRP A 158 -30.65 39.58 -4.59
N THR A 159 -31.16 38.86 -3.59
CA THR A 159 -32.01 37.65 -3.64
C THR A 159 -32.05 36.78 -4.91
N ALA A 160 -31.84 35.47 -4.72
CA ALA A 160 -32.49 34.42 -5.52
C ALA A 160 -33.13 33.39 -4.57
N SER A 161 -34.35 32.96 -4.89
CA SER A 161 -35.23 32.18 -4.00
C SER A 161 -34.87 30.69 -3.94
N THR A 162 -35.04 30.12 -2.75
CA THR A 162 -35.03 28.68 -2.49
C THR A 162 -36.25 27.98 -3.10
N ASN A 163 -36.05 26.76 -3.58
CA ASN A 163 -37.10 25.74 -3.73
C ASN A 163 -36.46 24.38 -4.03
N PHE A 164 -36.30 23.55 -2.99
CA PHE A 164 -36.20 22.09 -3.11
C PHE A 164 -36.71 21.45 -1.81
N GLU A 165 -37.58 20.44 -1.93
CA GLU A 165 -38.19 19.74 -0.80
C GLU A 165 -37.19 18.77 -0.13
N GLU A 166 -37.22 18.73 1.20
CA GLU A 166 -36.32 17.91 2.03
C GLU A 166 -36.99 16.58 2.41
N PHE A 167 -36.32 15.45 2.15
CA PHE A 167 -36.80 14.12 2.53
C PHE A 167 -36.21 13.70 3.89
N VAL A 168 -37.07 13.51 4.89
CA VAL A 168 -36.68 13.27 6.30
C VAL A 168 -36.85 11.80 6.72
N PRO A 169 -35.77 11.08 7.09
CA PRO A 169 -35.86 9.81 7.80
C PRO A 169 -36.15 10.02 9.30
N HIS A 170 -37.14 9.30 9.85
CA HIS A 170 -37.49 9.37 11.27
C HIS A 170 -36.50 8.64 12.18
N ALA A 171 -36.20 9.22 13.35
CA ALA A 171 -35.39 8.60 14.40
C ALA A 171 -36.27 7.95 15.49
N HIS A 172 -35.84 6.79 15.99
CA HIS A 172 -36.40 6.15 17.20
C HIS A 172 -35.69 6.66 18.48
N PRO A 173 -36.35 6.64 19.65
CA PRO A 173 -35.84 7.27 20.88
C PRO A 173 -34.83 6.40 21.66
N GLN A 174 -34.07 7.09 22.52
CA GLN A 174 -32.98 6.56 23.36
C GLN A 174 -33.49 5.85 24.63
N TYR A 175 -32.60 5.06 25.25
CA TYR A 175 -32.68 4.61 26.65
C TYR A 175 -31.30 4.71 27.32
N GLU A 176 -31.31 5.02 28.62
CA GLU A 176 -30.16 5.26 29.51
C GLU A 176 -30.30 4.33 30.75
N PRO A 177 -29.29 4.19 31.64
CA PRO A 177 -28.36 3.06 31.62
C PRO A 177 -28.55 2.08 32.80
N VAL A 178 -27.91 0.90 32.71
CA VAL A 178 -27.73 -0.01 33.86
C VAL A 178 -26.25 -0.37 33.99
N ILE A 179 -25.69 -0.09 35.17
CA ILE A 179 -24.32 -0.45 35.54
C ILE A 179 -24.28 -1.96 35.84
N ASN A 180 -23.38 -2.69 35.20
CA ASN A 180 -22.96 -4.00 35.71
C ASN A 180 -21.47 -4.28 35.40
N PHE A 181 -20.80 -5.01 36.29
CA PHE A 181 -19.34 -5.09 36.32
C PHE A 181 -18.74 -6.03 35.25
N ALA A 182 -17.60 -5.60 34.71
CA ALA A 182 -16.55 -6.40 34.05
C ALA A 182 -16.98 -7.48 33.03
N ASN A 183 -16.88 -7.15 31.74
CA ASN A 183 -16.66 -8.14 30.68
C ASN A 183 -15.75 -7.58 29.58
N ASP A 184 -14.78 -8.39 29.15
CA ASP A 184 -13.70 -8.03 28.22
C ASP A 184 -14.13 -8.29 26.75
N PRO A 185 -13.99 -7.32 25.82
CA PRO A 185 -14.51 -7.45 24.44
C PRO A 185 -13.93 -8.59 23.60
N PHE A 186 -12.81 -9.21 24.00
CA PHE A 186 -12.12 -10.24 23.21
C PHE A 186 -12.82 -11.62 23.17
N SER A 187 -13.92 -11.82 23.89
CA SER A 187 -14.54 -13.14 24.11
C SER A 187 -15.66 -13.53 23.13
N LEU A 188 -16.19 -12.59 22.32
CA LEU A 188 -17.42 -12.80 21.52
C LEU A 188 -17.22 -13.36 20.09
N ALA A 189 -15.98 -13.59 19.66
CA ALA A 189 -15.67 -14.04 18.28
C ALA A 189 -15.97 -15.53 18.01
N SER A 190 -16.20 -16.35 19.03
CA SER A 190 -16.28 -17.82 18.94
C SER A 190 -17.63 -18.39 18.48
N THR A 191 -18.67 -17.55 18.30
CA THR A 191 -20.05 -18.03 18.09
C THR A 191 -20.55 -17.99 16.62
N VAL A 192 -19.72 -17.55 15.66
CA VAL A 192 -20.15 -17.35 14.25
C VAL A 192 -19.60 -18.41 13.27
N GLN A 193 -18.82 -19.38 13.75
CA GLN A 193 -18.18 -20.43 12.92
C GLN A 193 -19.10 -21.63 12.61
N GLY A 194 -20.38 -21.37 12.30
CA GLY A 194 -21.38 -22.40 12.01
C GLY A 194 -21.67 -22.68 10.53
N LEU A 195 -21.30 -21.78 9.59
CA LEU A 195 -21.90 -21.77 8.25
C LEU A 195 -20.94 -21.50 7.07
N ALA A 196 -19.78 -22.17 7.04
CA ALA A 196 -18.85 -22.10 5.89
C ALA A 196 -18.13 -23.44 5.61
N ASN A 197 -18.88 -24.53 5.43
CA ASN A 197 -18.29 -25.84 5.13
C ASN A 197 -17.99 -26.05 3.64
N THR A 198 -17.04 -25.29 3.08
CA THR A 198 -16.46 -25.54 1.76
C THR A 198 -15.29 -26.51 1.88
N HIS A 199 -15.40 -27.68 1.26
CA HIS A 199 -14.36 -28.71 1.27
C HIS A 199 -13.11 -28.30 0.47
N GLN A 200 -12.17 -27.61 1.13
CA GLN A 200 -10.77 -27.56 0.71
C GLN A 200 -9.91 -28.15 1.84
N PRO A 201 -8.95 -29.05 1.53
CA PRO A 201 -7.96 -29.44 2.53
C PRO A 201 -7.15 -28.19 2.94
N PRO A 202 -6.79 -28.05 4.23
CA PRO A 202 -5.96 -26.93 4.68
C PRO A 202 -4.59 -26.98 3.95
N PRO A 203 -3.94 -25.83 3.72
CA PRO A 203 -2.61 -25.80 3.12
C PRO A 203 -1.62 -26.53 4.02
N MET A 204 -1.31 -27.77 3.67
CA MET A 204 -0.33 -28.61 4.34
C MET A 204 1.04 -27.94 4.28
N ASN A 205 1.66 -27.71 5.44
CA ASN A 205 2.97 -27.06 5.54
C ASN A 205 4.04 -27.90 4.79
N PRO A 206 4.56 -27.47 3.63
CA PRO A 206 5.49 -28.28 2.83
C PRO A 206 6.90 -28.40 3.46
N TYR A 207 7.15 -27.67 4.55
CA TYR A 207 8.43 -27.56 5.25
C TYR A 207 8.53 -28.49 6.46
N ALA A 208 7.55 -29.38 6.69
CA ALA A 208 7.63 -30.43 7.70
C ALA A 208 8.47 -31.61 7.18
N HIS A 209 9.59 -31.92 7.86
CA HIS A 209 10.53 -32.95 7.43
C HIS A 209 10.15 -34.40 7.81
N ASP A 210 9.01 -34.62 8.48
CA ASP A 210 8.54 -35.96 8.87
C ASP A 210 7.03 -36.15 8.60
N PRO A 211 6.61 -37.05 7.69
CA PRO A 211 5.21 -37.36 7.46
C PRO A 211 4.53 -38.14 8.60
N ASN A 212 5.29 -38.87 9.43
CA ASN A 212 4.76 -39.83 10.41
C ASN A 212 4.44 -39.19 11.78
N ALA A 213 5.03 -38.03 12.10
CA ALA A 213 4.73 -37.31 13.34
C ALA A 213 3.32 -36.64 13.36
N LEU A 214 2.61 -36.63 12.23
CA LEU A 214 1.38 -35.83 12.06
C LEU A 214 0.11 -36.46 12.68
N ALA A 215 0.12 -37.77 12.94
CA ALA A 215 -1.05 -38.50 13.45
C ALA A 215 -1.47 -38.07 14.87
N SER A 216 -0.52 -37.69 15.73
CA SER A 216 -0.79 -37.23 17.10
C SER A 216 -1.02 -35.72 17.22
N ALA A 217 -0.59 -34.91 16.24
CA ALA A 217 -0.76 -33.46 16.25
C ALA A 217 -2.12 -32.98 15.72
N SER A 218 -2.89 -33.87 15.06
CA SER A 218 -4.15 -33.53 14.38
C SER A 218 -5.30 -33.01 15.27
N PHE A 219 -5.17 -33.12 16.60
CA PHE A 219 -6.20 -32.68 17.56
C PHE A 219 -5.97 -31.28 18.17
N PHE A 220 -4.80 -30.68 17.98
CA PHE A 220 -4.53 -29.31 18.42
C PHE A 220 -4.30 -28.39 17.21
N GLN A 221 -5.40 -27.92 16.61
CA GLN A 221 -5.31 -26.79 15.69
C GLN A 221 -4.78 -25.56 16.45
N ASN A 222 -3.59 -25.13 16.07
CA ASN A 222 -2.88 -24.05 16.74
C ASN A 222 -3.52 -22.70 16.36
N ALA A 223 -4.36 -22.13 17.23
CA ALA A 223 -5.11 -20.91 16.95
C ALA A 223 -4.24 -19.66 16.69
N GLY A 224 -2.94 -19.71 16.99
CA GLY A 224 -1.99 -18.61 16.84
C GLY A 224 -1.48 -18.33 15.42
N THR A 225 -1.88 -19.09 14.39
CA THR A 225 -1.42 -18.86 13.00
C THR A 225 -2.39 -18.09 12.11
N PHE A 226 -3.62 -17.83 12.57
CA PHE A 226 -4.50 -16.85 11.94
C PHE A 226 -4.12 -15.43 12.39
N ALA A 227 -3.08 -14.88 11.78
CA ALA A 227 -3.01 -13.43 11.63
C ALA A 227 -4.28 -13.02 10.86
N GLN A 228 -5.18 -12.28 11.54
CA GLN A 228 -6.31 -11.66 10.85
C GLN A 228 -5.73 -10.77 9.75
N PRO A 229 -6.11 -10.98 8.47
CA PRO A 229 -5.56 -10.17 7.39
C PRO A 229 -5.85 -8.71 7.70
N ALA A 230 -4.85 -7.83 7.54
CA ALA A 230 -5.04 -6.42 7.79
C ALA A 230 -6.31 -5.94 7.10
N GLN A 231 -7.20 -5.27 7.85
CA GLN A 231 -8.51 -4.87 7.35
C GLN A 231 -8.35 -3.64 6.45
N TYR A 232 -7.77 -3.84 5.26
CA TYR A 232 -7.59 -2.81 4.22
C TYR A 232 -8.92 -2.11 3.88
N HIS A 233 -10.04 -2.82 4.04
CA HIS A 233 -11.40 -2.28 3.88
C HIS A 233 -11.79 -1.21 4.92
N ASN A 234 -11.16 -1.17 6.10
CA ASN A 234 -11.36 -0.08 7.08
C ASN A 234 -10.81 1.27 6.57
N TYR A 235 -10.02 1.24 5.49
CA TYR A 235 -9.56 2.41 4.77
C TYR A 235 -10.01 2.39 3.29
N ALA A 236 -10.94 1.53 2.89
CA ALA A 236 -11.41 1.55 1.51
C ALA A 236 -12.29 2.79 1.27
N PRO A 237 -12.15 3.49 0.12
CA PRO A 237 -13.08 4.55 -0.28
C PRO A 237 -14.45 3.93 -0.66
N VAL A 238 -15.27 3.65 0.35
CA VAL A 238 -16.63 3.12 0.17
C VAL A 238 -17.63 4.27 0.18
N GLY A 239 -17.91 4.83 -0.99
CA GLY A 239 -18.91 5.88 -1.16
C GLY A 239 -19.09 6.29 -2.63
N PRO A 240 -20.20 6.98 -2.97
CA PRO A 240 -20.41 7.47 -4.32
C PRO A 240 -19.40 8.57 -4.66
N HIS A 241 -18.53 8.32 -5.65
CA HIS A 241 -17.66 9.35 -6.20
C HIS A 241 -18.51 10.47 -6.79
N LYS A 242 -18.41 11.68 -6.25
CA LYS A 242 -19.08 12.86 -6.80
C LYS A 242 -18.28 13.35 -8.00
N GLU A 243 -18.66 12.94 -9.20
CA GLU A 243 -17.96 13.28 -10.44
C GLU A 243 -18.12 14.77 -10.84
N ASN A 244 -19.15 15.45 -10.34
CA ASN A 244 -19.47 16.85 -10.63
C ASN A 244 -19.04 17.80 -9.50
N LEU A 245 -17.73 17.89 -9.23
CA LEU A 245 -17.16 18.90 -8.32
C LEU A 245 -16.70 20.15 -9.08
N LEU A 246 -16.92 21.32 -8.49
CA LEU A 246 -16.40 22.58 -9.00
C LEU A 246 -14.88 22.66 -8.81
N GLN A 247 -14.17 23.45 -9.62
CA GLN A 247 -12.70 23.46 -9.64
C GLN A 247 -12.03 23.83 -8.30
N TYR A 248 -12.75 24.51 -7.39
CA TYR A 248 -12.29 24.82 -6.03
C TYR A 248 -12.70 23.78 -4.97
N GLN A 249 -13.65 22.89 -5.27
CA GLN A 249 -14.10 21.84 -4.36
C GLN A 249 -13.12 20.66 -4.40
N ARG A 250 -12.87 20.04 -3.25
CA ARG A 250 -12.04 18.84 -3.10
C ARG A 250 -12.80 17.82 -2.28
N THR A 251 -12.56 16.55 -2.57
CA THR A 251 -12.92 15.46 -1.65
C THR A 251 -11.88 15.38 -0.53
N VAL A 252 -12.25 14.71 0.57
CA VAL A 252 -11.30 14.39 1.64
C VAL A 252 -10.14 13.53 1.13
N HIS A 253 -10.38 12.65 0.13
CA HIS A 253 -9.35 11.79 -0.45
C HIS A 253 -8.29 12.58 -1.25
N ASP A 254 -8.63 13.74 -1.81
CA ASP A 254 -7.68 14.58 -2.56
C ASP A 254 -6.66 15.30 -1.66
N LEU A 255 -6.87 15.30 -0.34
CA LEU A 255 -6.02 15.97 0.65
C LEU A 255 -4.91 15.06 1.21
N PHE A 256 -4.94 13.76 0.88
CA PHE A 256 -4.05 12.74 1.44
C PHE A 256 -3.40 11.89 0.33
N ILE A 257 -2.43 11.06 0.73
CA ILE A 257 -1.81 10.07 -0.16
C ILE A 257 -2.84 9.18 -0.87
N ALA A 258 -2.71 9.05 -2.19
CA ALA A 258 -3.66 8.32 -3.04
C ALA A 258 -3.81 6.84 -2.63
N ASP A 259 -5.06 6.35 -2.62
CA ASP A 259 -5.42 5.03 -2.05
C ASP A 259 -4.62 3.86 -2.63
N ASN A 260 -4.38 3.83 -3.95
CA ASN A 260 -3.57 2.78 -4.59
C ASN A 260 -2.12 2.73 -4.05
N LEU A 261 -1.51 3.89 -3.77
CA LEU A 261 -0.17 3.98 -3.21
C LEU A 261 -0.18 3.63 -1.72
N ARG A 262 -1.17 4.12 -0.98
CA ARG A 262 -1.39 3.80 0.44
C ARG A 262 -1.55 2.30 0.66
N GLU A 263 -2.38 1.63 -0.13
CA GLU A 263 -2.58 0.18 -0.06
C GLU A 263 -1.30 -0.60 -0.40
N ASP A 264 -0.57 -0.24 -1.45
CA ASP A 264 0.69 -0.90 -1.82
C ASP A 264 1.73 -0.78 -0.69
N LEU A 265 1.87 0.41 -0.09
CA LEU A 265 2.75 0.63 1.05
C LEU A 265 2.32 -0.15 2.29
N GLN A 266 1.03 -0.18 2.62
CA GLN A 266 0.51 -0.96 3.75
C GLN A 266 0.72 -2.47 3.56
N ARG A 267 0.44 -3.00 2.36
CA ARG A 267 0.69 -4.42 2.03
C ARG A 267 2.17 -4.79 2.11
N LYS A 268 3.06 -3.90 1.63
CA LYS A 268 4.51 -4.07 1.76
C LYS A 268 4.98 -4.02 3.21
N ALA A 269 4.38 -3.18 4.05
CA ALA A 269 4.66 -3.13 5.48
C ALA A 269 4.19 -4.41 6.20
N GLU A 270 2.98 -4.91 5.93
CA GLU A 270 2.47 -6.18 6.48
C GLU A 270 3.41 -7.35 6.13
N ALA A 271 3.77 -7.51 4.86
CA ALA A 271 4.70 -8.56 4.41
C ALA A 271 6.09 -8.43 5.06
N SER A 272 6.55 -7.19 5.30
CA SER A 272 7.82 -6.92 6.00
C SER A 272 7.76 -7.29 7.48
N LEU A 273 6.62 -7.06 8.15
CA LEU A 273 6.40 -7.34 9.57
C LEU A 273 5.95 -8.78 9.87
N GLN A 274 5.50 -9.54 8.87
CA GLN A 274 5.06 -10.93 9.02
C GLN A 274 6.12 -11.79 9.74
N THR A 275 5.71 -12.56 10.74
CA THR A 275 6.57 -13.55 11.41
C THR A 275 5.88 -14.91 11.47
N LEU A 276 6.65 -15.98 11.67
CA LEU A 276 6.12 -17.33 11.86
C LEU A 276 6.46 -17.82 13.28
N PRO A 277 5.60 -17.57 14.28
CA PRO A 277 5.77 -18.16 15.60
C PRO A 277 5.68 -19.69 15.51
N ASN A 278 6.47 -20.39 16.32
CA ASN A 278 6.51 -21.86 16.39
C ASN A 278 6.85 -22.55 15.06
N SER A 279 7.68 -21.93 14.22
CA SER A 279 8.20 -22.52 12.98
C SER A 279 9.13 -23.72 13.24
N THR A 280 9.14 -24.68 12.32
CA THR A 280 10.12 -25.81 12.29
C THR A 280 11.47 -25.41 11.73
N LEU A 281 11.62 -24.17 11.23
CA LEU A 281 12.89 -23.64 10.73
C LEU A 281 13.86 -23.34 11.89
N PRO A 282 15.18 -23.30 11.63
CA PRO A 282 16.16 -22.89 12.63
C PRO A 282 15.82 -21.52 13.23
N ALA A 283 15.82 -21.42 14.56
CA ALA A 283 15.43 -20.20 15.28
C ALA A 283 16.32 -19.00 14.91
N SER A 284 17.60 -19.25 14.69
CA SER A 284 18.56 -18.32 14.08
C SER A 284 19.55 -19.05 13.18
N ILE A 285 20.13 -18.30 12.24
CA ILE A 285 21.21 -18.72 11.34
C ILE A 285 22.26 -17.62 11.36
N GLU A 286 23.40 -17.91 11.98
CA GLU A 286 24.39 -16.91 12.39
C GLU A 286 23.75 -15.75 13.18
N HIS A 287 23.50 -14.63 12.50
CA HIS A 287 22.98 -13.37 13.02
C HIS A 287 21.62 -13.01 12.40
N PHE A 288 21.02 -13.94 11.64
CA PHE A 288 19.67 -13.81 11.08
C PHE A 288 18.68 -14.63 11.91
N HIS A 289 17.47 -14.10 12.11
CA HIS A 289 16.39 -14.76 12.85
C HIS A 289 15.03 -14.48 12.21
N SER A 290 13.97 -15.05 12.80
CA SER A 290 12.57 -14.85 12.37
C SER A 290 12.35 -15.22 10.90
N LEU A 291 12.88 -16.38 10.47
CA LEU A 291 12.81 -16.85 9.09
C LEU A 291 11.36 -17.10 8.66
N VAL A 292 10.97 -16.50 7.54
CA VAL A 292 9.66 -16.68 6.88
C VAL A 292 9.89 -17.12 5.43
N PRO A 293 9.47 -18.32 5.01
CA PRO A 293 9.58 -18.74 3.61
C PRO A 293 8.81 -17.81 2.66
N LEU A 294 9.41 -17.53 1.52
CA LEU A 294 8.81 -16.70 0.46
C LEU A 294 8.27 -17.53 -0.71
N ASP A 295 8.75 -18.77 -0.89
CA ASP A 295 8.28 -19.66 -1.95
C ASP A 295 6.93 -20.28 -1.60
N THR A 296 5.87 -19.90 -2.30
CA THR A 296 4.52 -20.46 -2.07
C THR A 296 4.29 -21.82 -2.73
N ASN A 297 5.12 -22.21 -3.71
CA ASN A 297 4.92 -23.43 -4.49
C ASN A 297 6.25 -23.96 -5.06
N ASN A 298 7.11 -24.53 -4.20
CA ASN A 298 8.43 -25.00 -4.62
C ASN A 298 8.35 -26.33 -5.40
N GLN A 299 8.27 -26.26 -6.73
CA GLN A 299 8.43 -27.43 -7.58
C GLN A 299 9.89 -27.88 -7.61
N LYS A 300 10.18 -28.98 -6.88
CA LYS A 300 11.51 -29.60 -6.73
C LYS A 300 12.25 -29.91 -8.06
N ASN A 301 11.55 -29.88 -9.20
CA ASN A 301 12.09 -30.15 -10.53
C ASN A 301 12.73 -28.93 -11.22
N ASN A 302 12.63 -27.71 -10.68
CA ASN A 302 13.17 -26.49 -11.33
C ASN A 302 14.54 -26.08 -10.75
N THR A 303 15.57 -26.87 -11.02
CA THR A 303 16.94 -26.66 -10.51
C THR A 303 17.74 -25.67 -11.38
N THR A 304 17.32 -24.40 -11.42
CA THR A 304 18.04 -23.33 -12.17
C THR A 304 19.54 -23.28 -11.85
N PHE A 305 19.92 -23.57 -10.61
CA PHE A 305 21.29 -23.55 -10.12
C PHE A 305 21.89 -24.95 -9.94
N GLY A 306 21.27 -26.00 -10.49
CA GLY A 306 21.65 -27.41 -10.23
C GLY A 306 21.23 -27.96 -8.86
N TYR A 307 20.79 -27.11 -7.94
CA TYR A 307 20.30 -27.47 -6.60
C TYR A 307 18.82 -27.10 -6.43
N VAL A 308 18.13 -27.77 -5.49
CA VAL A 308 16.84 -27.28 -4.96
C VAL A 308 17.13 -26.02 -4.15
N THR A 309 16.37 -24.95 -4.40
CA THR A 309 16.53 -23.69 -3.67
C THR A 309 15.29 -23.30 -2.90
N TRP A 310 15.51 -22.61 -1.79
CA TRP A 310 14.48 -22.03 -0.93
C TRP A 310 14.82 -20.56 -0.64
N LEU A 311 13.83 -19.69 -0.66
CA LEU A 311 13.95 -18.30 -0.21
C LEU A 311 13.25 -18.11 1.14
N TYR A 312 13.94 -17.42 2.05
CA TYR A 312 13.39 -16.96 3.32
C TYR A 312 13.61 -15.46 3.47
N LYS A 313 12.62 -14.71 3.94
CA LYS A 313 12.85 -13.41 4.58
C LYS A 313 13.42 -13.68 5.97
N ALA A 314 14.43 -12.93 6.39
CA ALA A 314 14.96 -12.97 7.75
C ALA A 314 15.31 -11.56 8.24
N THR A 315 15.34 -11.37 9.56
CA THR A 315 15.77 -10.13 10.22
C THR A 315 17.21 -10.30 10.70
N SER A 316 18.07 -9.30 10.46
CA SER A 316 19.44 -9.23 10.96
C SER A 316 19.47 -8.66 12.39
N SER A 317 20.09 -9.38 13.32
CA SER A 317 20.36 -8.88 14.68
C SER A 317 21.46 -7.82 14.75
N LYS A 318 22.24 -7.61 13.68
CA LYS A 318 23.34 -6.63 13.66
C LYS A 318 22.84 -5.19 13.44
N ASP A 319 21.81 -5.03 12.63
CA ASP A 319 21.33 -3.72 12.16
C ASP A 319 19.80 -3.60 12.05
N GLY A 320 19.05 -4.64 12.43
CA GLY A 320 17.58 -4.67 12.43
C GLY A 320 16.94 -4.72 11.04
N LYS A 321 17.74 -4.83 9.96
CA LYS A 321 17.21 -4.82 8.59
C LYS A 321 16.71 -6.20 8.14
N LEU A 322 15.84 -6.18 7.14
CA LEU A 322 15.27 -7.35 6.49
C LEU A 322 16.12 -7.75 5.29
N TYR A 323 16.39 -9.05 5.17
CA TYR A 323 17.18 -9.66 4.11
C TYR A 323 16.47 -10.86 3.50
N THR A 324 16.82 -11.17 2.25
CA THR A 324 16.43 -12.43 1.61
C THR A 324 17.59 -13.42 1.76
N LEU A 325 17.34 -14.55 2.43
CA LEU A 325 18.24 -15.69 2.50
C LEU A 325 17.83 -16.70 1.44
N ARG A 326 18.65 -16.89 0.41
CA ARG A 326 18.48 -17.98 -0.56
C ARG A 326 19.35 -19.16 -0.17
N ARG A 327 18.72 -20.26 0.23
CA ARG A 327 19.35 -21.55 0.51
C ARG A 327 19.46 -22.38 -0.76
N LEU A 328 20.62 -23.00 -0.98
CA LEU A 328 20.84 -24.13 -1.89
C LEU A 328 20.98 -25.38 -1.02
N GLU A 329 19.98 -26.27 -1.10
CA GLU A 329 19.91 -27.52 -0.33
C GLU A 329 20.90 -28.55 -0.88
N GLY A 330 21.61 -29.26 0.00
CA GLY A 330 22.58 -30.29 -0.35
C GLY A 330 23.92 -29.79 -0.90
N TYR A 331 24.16 -28.48 -0.99
CA TYR A 331 25.44 -27.93 -1.45
C TYR A 331 26.59 -28.30 -0.48
N ARG A 332 27.62 -28.94 -1.02
CA ARG A 332 28.86 -29.26 -0.30
C ARG A 332 30.01 -28.43 -0.87
N LEU A 333 30.57 -27.57 -0.04
CA LEU A 333 31.72 -26.74 -0.38
C LEU A 333 32.96 -27.63 -0.57
N MET A 334 33.50 -27.67 -1.79
CA MET A 334 34.76 -28.36 -2.11
C MET A 334 35.97 -27.41 -2.05
N ASN A 335 35.75 -26.11 -2.29
CA ASN A 335 36.79 -25.12 -2.43
C ASN A 335 36.35 -23.80 -1.76
N GLU A 336 37.02 -23.40 -0.67
CA GLU A 336 36.69 -22.16 0.07
C GLU A 336 36.86 -20.89 -0.79
N LYS A 337 37.69 -20.95 -1.84
CA LYS A 337 37.83 -19.84 -2.80
C LYS A 337 36.56 -19.60 -3.62
N ALA A 338 35.69 -20.61 -3.76
CA ALA A 338 34.40 -20.43 -4.43
C ALA A 338 33.53 -19.38 -3.72
N ILE A 339 33.44 -19.42 -2.39
CA ILE A 339 32.70 -18.40 -1.61
C ILE A 339 33.33 -17.01 -1.79
N THR A 340 34.64 -16.94 -2.01
CA THR A 340 35.34 -15.67 -2.24
C THR A 340 34.91 -15.00 -3.56
N ALA A 341 34.41 -15.73 -4.56
CA ALA A 341 33.83 -15.15 -5.77
C ALA A 341 32.64 -14.20 -5.46
N CYS A 342 31.87 -14.49 -4.41
CA CYS A 342 30.79 -13.62 -3.93
C CYS A 342 31.28 -12.22 -3.49
N ARG A 343 32.57 -12.03 -3.17
CA ARG A 343 33.10 -10.72 -2.79
C ARG A 343 33.10 -9.72 -3.94
N ALA A 344 33.31 -10.18 -5.19
CA ALA A 344 33.27 -9.31 -6.36
C ALA A 344 31.88 -8.64 -6.52
N TRP A 345 30.81 -9.39 -6.24
CA TRP A 345 29.44 -8.90 -6.29
C TRP A 345 29.10 -7.83 -5.24
N LYS A 346 29.89 -7.69 -4.18
CA LYS A 346 29.73 -6.59 -3.19
C LYS A 346 30.15 -5.23 -3.76
N HIS A 347 30.84 -5.19 -4.92
CA HIS A 347 31.22 -3.96 -5.62
C HIS A 347 30.21 -3.54 -6.71
N VAL A 348 29.28 -4.42 -7.10
CA VAL A 348 28.24 -4.10 -8.09
C VAL A 348 27.13 -3.30 -7.42
N ASN A 349 27.11 -1.98 -7.65
CA ASN A 349 26.06 -1.09 -7.18
C ASN A 349 25.21 -0.59 -8.36
N ASN A 350 24.00 -1.14 -8.52
CA ASN A 350 23.07 -0.74 -9.57
C ASN A 350 21.60 -0.92 -9.14
N GLY A 351 20.74 0.04 -9.47
CA GLY A 351 19.33 0.04 -9.07
C GLY A 351 18.46 -1.10 -9.64
N THR A 352 18.96 -1.82 -10.64
CA THR A 352 18.34 -2.98 -11.30
C THR A 352 19.03 -4.30 -10.90
N VAL A 353 19.98 -4.31 -9.96
CA VAL A 353 20.55 -5.55 -9.40
C VAL A 353 20.11 -5.67 -7.95
N VAL A 354 19.71 -6.88 -7.51
CA VAL A 354 19.51 -7.13 -6.07
C VAL A 354 20.90 -7.32 -5.45
N ASN A 355 21.29 -6.44 -4.53
CA ASN A 355 22.65 -6.46 -3.97
C ASN A 355 22.89 -7.77 -3.21
N CYS A 356 24.08 -8.35 -3.41
CA CYS A 356 24.55 -9.52 -2.67
C CYS A 356 25.43 -9.07 -1.51
N HIS A 357 25.00 -9.35 -0.28
CA HIS A 357 25.67 -8.90 0.95
C HIS A 357 26.65 -9.93 1.48
N ASP A 358 26.32 -11.22 1.41
CA ASP A 358 27.20 -12.29 1.87
C ASP A 358 26.82 -13.67 1.31
N ALA A 359 27.76 -14.61 1.41
CA ALA A 359 27.49 -16.03 1.17
C ALA A 359 28.26 -16.89 2.17
N PHE A 360 27.60 -17.89 2.76
CA PHE A 360 28.18 -18.76 3.77
C PHE A 360 27.50 -20.15 3.77
N THR A 361 28.21 -21.17 4.26
CA THR A 361 27.65 -22.52 4.41
C THR A 361 27.14 -22.77 5.83
N THR A 362 26.08 -23.55 5.97
CA THR A 362 25.51 -23.92 7.27
C THR A 362 25.06 -25.37 7.29
N ARG A 363 24.97 -25.93 8.51
CA ARG A 363 24.34 -27.22 8.80
C ARG A 363 23.08 -27.14 9.67
N LEU A 364 22.63 -25.93 9.98
CA LEU A 364 21.50 -25.70 10.91
C LEU A 364 20.16 -26.21 10.36
N PHE A 365 20.03 -26.39 9.04
CA PHE A 365 18.86 -27.01 8.40
C PHE A 365 18.88 -28.56 8.40
N GLY A 366 19.88 -29.21 9.02
CA GLY A 366 20.01 -30.67 9.06
C GLY A 366 20.76 -31.28 7.86
N ASP A 367 21.05 -30.50 6.83
CA ASP A 367 21.85 -30.88 5.66
C ASP A 367 23.09 -29.99 5.50
N SER A 368 23.92 -30.21 4.48
CA SER A 368 24.92 -29.19 4.08
C SER A 368 24.27 -28.22 3.10
N SER A 369 24.13 -26.96 3.51
CA SER A 369 23.46 -25.92 2.74
C SER A 369 24.38 -24.73 2.49
N LEU A 370 24.26 -24.10 1.32
CA LEU A 370 24.87 -22.79 1.01
C LEU A 370 23.79 -21.71 1.05
N ILE A 371 24.04 -20.62 1.77
CA ILE A 371 23.14 -19.48 1.93
C ILE A 371 23.75 -18.27 1.21
N PHE A 372 22.95 -17.61 0.37
CA PHE A 372 23.22 -16.26 -0.12
C PHE A 372 22.32 -15.25 0.59
N VAL A 373 22.91 -14.15 1.04
CA VAL A 373 22.22 -13.02 1.67
C VAL A 373 22.10 -11.90 0.63
N THR A 374 20.87 -11.51 0.30
CA THR A 374 20.59 -10.40 -0.61
C THR A 374 19.60 -9.42 -0.02
N ASP A 375 19.43 -8.25 -0.63
CA ASP A 375 18.37 -7.30 -0.24
C ASP A 375 16.98 -7.97 -0.21
N TYR A 376 16.12 -7.48 0.69
CA TYR A 376 14.70 -7.84 0.72
C TYR A 376 13.85 -6.79 0.00
N HIS A 377 12.99 -7.27 -0.90
CA HIS A 377 12.03 -6.44 -1.63
C HIS A 377 10.62 -7.02 -1.42
N PRO A 378 9.79 -6.42 -0.52
CA PRO A 378 8.51 -6.99 -0.13
C PRO A 378 7.55 -7.10 -1.31
N LEU A 379 6.79 -8.21 -1.34
CA LEU A 379 5.79 -8.54 -2.36
C LEU A 379 6.29 -8.54 -3.82
N SER A 380 7.61 -8.70 -4.02
CA SER A 380 8.19 -8.89 -5.35
C SER A 380 7.65 -10.14 -6.02
N LYS A 381 7.41 -10.05 -7.33
CA LYS A 381 7.00 -11.18 -8.18
C LYS A 381 8.06 -11.46 -9.22
N THR A 382 8.24 -12.70 -9.65
CA THR A 382 9.08 -12.97 -10.83
C THR A 382 8.40 -12.49 -12.11
N ILE A 383 9.15 -12.22 -13.19
CA ILE A 383 8.57 -11.96 -14.52
C ILE A 383 7.71 -13.16 -14.98
N ALA A 384 8.09 -14.38 -14.60
CA ALA A 384 7.29 -15.57 -14.84
C ALA A 384 5.90 -15.49 -14.16
N GLU A 385 5.82 -15.05 -12.91
CA GLU A 385 4.55 -14.80 -12.20
C GLU A 385 3.77 -13.60 -12.76
N ALA A 386 4.46 -12.53 -13.13
CA ALA A 386 3.82 -11.29 -13.57
C ALA A 386 3.24 -11.36 -14.99
N HIS A 387 3.90 -12.10 -15.89
CA HIS A 387 3.57 -12.11 -17.32
C HIS A 387 3.24 -13.49 -17.89
N LEU A 388 3.92 -14.55 -17.43
CA LEU A 388 3.85 -15.89 -18.07
C LEU A 388 2.92 -16.88 -17.36
N GLN A 389 2.48 -16.60 -16.14
CA GLN A 389 1.45 -17.40 -15.47
C GLN A 389 0.10 -17.11 -16.12
N GLN A 390 -0.47 -18.15 -16.75
CA GLN A 390 -1.87 -18.12 -17.16
C GLN A 390 -2.73 -17.95 -15.92
N SER A 391 -3.33 -16.76 -15.76
CA SER A 391 -4.29 -16.51 -14.70
C SER A 391 -5.37 -17.61 -14.74
N PRO A 392 -5.61 -18.34 -13.64
CA PRO A 392 -6.58 -19.42 -13.64
C PRO A 392 -7.95 -18.83 -13.94
N ALA A 393 -8.45 -19.10 -15.16
CA ALA A 393 -9.71 -18.56 -15.61
C ALA A 393 -10.81 -18.87 -14.57
N PRO A 394 -11.64 -17.88 -14.17
CA PRO A 394 -12.76 -18.16 -13.29
C PRO A 394 -13.60 -19.25 -13.96
N ARG A 395 -13.88 -20.33 -13.21
CA ARG A 395 -14.41 -21.62 -13.70
C ARG A 395 -15.80 -21.55 -14.38
N PHE A 396 -16.31 -20.35 -14.60
CA PHE A 396 -17.61 -20.03 -15.17
C PHE A 396 -17.55 -19.42 -16.58
N SER A 397 -16.36 -19.16 -17.12
CA SER A 397 -16.19 -18.69 -18.51
C SER A 397 -15.46 -19.73 -19.34
N GLY A 398 -16.17 -20.37 -20.28
CA GLY A 398 -15.63 -21.34 -21.24
C GLY A 398 -14.75 -20.73 -22.34
N ARG A 399 -14.18 -19.53 -22.12
CA ARG A 399 -13.22 -18.90 -23.01
C ARG A 399 -11.84 -18.99 -22.38
N THR A 400 -10.88 -19.57 -23.10
CA THR A 400 -9.46 -19.48 -22.78
C THR A 400 -9.09 -18.03 -22.53
N ALA A 401 -8.48 -17.73 -21.38
CA ALA A 401 -8.00 -16.38 -21.08
C ALA A 401 -7.04 -15.94 -22.20
N ALA A 402 -7.40 -14.89 -22.94
CA ALA A 402 -6.54 -14.37 -23.98
C ALA A 402 -5.25 -13.85 -23.33
N ALA A 403 -4.10 -14.22 -23.90
CA ALA A 403 -2.82 -13.69 -23.44
C ALA A 403 -2.86 -12.16 -23.53
N VAL A 404 -2.61 -11.48 -22.40
CA VAL A 404 -2.58 -10.02 -22.35
C VAL A 404 -1.41 -9.55 -23.19
N HIS A 405 -1.68 -8.74 -24.22
CA HIS A 405 -0.65 -8.10 -25.03
C HIS A 405 0.10 -7.08 -24.18
N VAL A 406 1.43 -7.23 -24.09
CA VAL A 406 2.28 -6.35 -23.29
C VAL A 406 2.63 -5.11 -24.12
N PRO A 407 2.36 -3.88 -23.64
CA PRO A 407 2.68 -2.67 -24.39
C PRO A 407 4.18 -2.57 -24.71
N GLU A 408 4.52 -2.19 -25.94
CA GLU A 408 5.92 -2.09 -26.38
C GLU A 408 6.75 -1.12 -25.53
N THR A 409 6.16 -0.04 -25.02
CA THR A 409 6.81 0.90 -24.09
C THR A 409 7.27 0.24 -22.79
N MET A 410 6.55 -0.77 -22.30
CA MET A 410 6.96 -1.58 -21.14
C MET A 410 8.15 -2.49 -21.49
N LEU A 411 8.19 -3.05 -22.70
CA LEU A 411 9.32 -3.87 -23.16
C LEU A 411 10.60 -3.04 -23.28
N TRP A 412 10.54 -1.84 -23.88
CA TRP A 412 11.70 -0.93 -23.94
C TRP A 412 12.17 -0.50 -22.56
N ASN A 413 11.25 -0.17 -21.65
CA ASN A 413 11.57 0.14 -20.25
C ASN A 413 12.27 -1.03 -19.53
N TYR A 414 11.92 -2.28 -19.86
CA TYR A 414 12.60 -3.47 -19.33
C TYR A 414 13.98 -3.68 -19.97
N VAL A 415 14.11 -3.48 -21.29
CA VAL A 415 15.41 -3.54 -22.01
C VAL A 415 16.41 -2.54 -21.42
N VAL A 416 16.01 -1.27 -21.27
CA VAL A 416 16.86 -0.20 -20.71
C VAL A 416 17.31 -0.53 -19.29
N GLN A 417 16.40 -1.02 -18.44
CA GLN A 417 16.73 -1.39 -17.06
C GLN A 417 17.77 -2.53 -17.02
N ILE A 418 17.60 -3.59 -17.82
CA ILE A 418 18.54 -4.71 -17.84
C ILE A 418 19.87 -4.31 -18.50
N ALA A 419 19.85 -3.46 -19.54
CA ALA A 419 21.07 -2.90 -20.13
C ALA A 419 21.89 -2.10 -19.11
N SER A 420 21.24 -1.31 -18.25
CA SER A 420 21.89 -0.63 -17.12
C SER A 420 22.52 -1.60 -16.13
N ALA A 421 21.85 -2.71 -15.81
CA ALA A 421 22.42 -3.76 -14.96
C ALA A 421 23.64 -4.41 -15.62
N LEU A 422 23.55 -4.76 -16.91
CA LEU A 422 24.66 -5.35 -17.67
C LEU A 422 25.87 -4.43 -17.71
N LYS A 423 25.69 -3.12 -17.93
CA LYS A 423 26.80 -2.16 -17.92
C LYS A 423 27.54 -2.14 -16.59
N ALA A 424 26.81 -2.21 -15.47
CA ALA A 424 27.40 -2.27 -14.13
C ALA A 424 28.09 -3.61 -13.85
N ILE A 425 27.53 -4.73 -14.32
CA ILE A 425 28.07 -6.08 -14.11
C ILE A 425 29.31 -6.32 -14.98
N HIS A 426 29.21 -6.09 -16.30
CA HIS A 426 30.31 -6.27 -17.25
C HIS A 426 31.47 -5.31 -16.95
N GLY A 427 31.16 -4.08 -16.55
CA GLY A 427 32.17 -3.10 -16.09
C GLY A 427 32.94 -3.48 -14.82
N ASN A 428 32.46 -4.46 -14.05
CA ASN A 428 33.18 -5.06 -12.92
C ASN A 428 33.88 -6.39 -13.28
N ASN A 429 33.98 -6.74 -14.58
CA ASN A 429 34.48 -8.02 -15.08
C ASN A 429 33.68 -9.24 -14.58
N LEU A 430 32.36 -9.10 -14.51
CA LEU A 430 31.41 -10.15 -14.14
C LEU A 430 30.42 -10.42 -15.30
N ALA A 431 29.61 -11.47 -15.16
CA ALA A 431 28.50 -11.81 -16.07
C ALA A 431 27.25 -12.17 -15.25
N ALA A 432 26.07 -11.75 -15.71
CA ALA A 432 24.84 -11.83 -14.93
C ALA A 432 24.30 -13.27 -14.83
N GLN A 433 24.36 -14.02 -15.94
CA GLN A 433 24.02 -15.45 -16.13
C GLN A 433 22.58 -15.89 -15.77
N THR A 434 21.78 -15.02 -15.13
CA THR A 434 20.44 -15.34 -14.61
C THR A 434 19.32 -14.47 -15.15
N ILE A 435 19.45 -13.97 -16.39
CA ILE A 435 18.48 -13.09 -17.08
C ILE A 435 17.33 -13.93 -17.64
N ILE A 436 16.61 -14.62 -16.75
CA ILE A 436 15.51 -15.53 -17.09
C ILE A 436 14.22 -15.16 -16.36
N PRO A 437 13.02 -15.49 -16.91
CA PRO A 437 11.75 -15.04 -16.34
C PRO A 437 11.54 -15.38 -14.85
N SER A 438 12.11 -16.50 -14.37
CA SER A 438 11.99 -16.96 -12.97
C SER A 438 13.00 -16.34 -12.00
N LYS A 439 13.87 -15.43 -12.47
CA LYS A 439 14.94 -14.80 -11.67
C LYS A 439 15.01 -13.27 -11.84
N VAL A 440 14.35 -12.69 -12.83
CA VAL A 440 14.11 -11.24 -12.87
C VAL A 440 12.86 -10.93 -12.05
N LEU A 441 12.97 -10.02 -11.07
CA LEU A 441 11.91 -9.60 -10.18
C LEU A 441 11.25 -8.30 -10.65
N VAL A 442 9.92 -8.27 -10.66
CA VAL A 442 9.10 -7.06 -10.65
C VAL A 442 8.88 -6.66 -9.19
N THR A 443 9.40 -5.49 -8.80
CA THR A 443 9.46 -5.03 -7.40
C THR A 443 8.55 -3.83 -7.12
N SER A 444 8.18 -3.11 -8.17
CA SER A 444 7.15 -2.06 -8.19
C SER A 444 6.63 -1.94 -9.62
N LYS A 445 5.64 -1.07 -9.87
CA LYS A 445 5.16 -0.75 -11.21
C LYS A 445 6.36 -0.37 -12.11
N ASN A 446 6.52 -1.12 -13.19
CA ASN A 446 7.60 -0.95 -14.18
C ASN A 446 9.05 -1.03 -13.62
N ARG A 447 9.27 -1.55 -12.40
CA ARG A 447 10.62 -1.61 -11.79
C ARG A 447 11.15 -3.04 -11.67
N LEU A 448 12.11 -3.38 -12.52
CA LEU A 448 12.80 -4.66 -12.54
C LEU A 448 14.02 -4.69 -11.61
N ARG A 449 14.38 -5.89 -11.15
CA ARG A 449 15.69 -6.22 -10.56
C ARG A 449 16.15 -7.64 -10.94
N LEU A 450 17.40 -7.80 -11.35
CA LEU A 450 18.05 -9.11 -11.54
C LEU A 450 18.33 -9.73 -10.15
N ASN A 451 17.83 -10.93 -9.92
CA ASN A 451 18.07 -11.72 -8.71
C ASN A 451 18.87 -13.00 -9.06
N GLY A 452 19.62 -13.51 -8.08
CA GLY A 452 20.39 -14.74 -8.21
C GLY A 452 21.73 -14.61 -8.93
N CYS A 453 22.15 -13.38 -9.27
CA CYS A 453 23.49 -13.11 -9.79
C CYS A 453 24.57 -13.54 -8.79
N GLY A 454 25.73 -13.98 -9.29
CA GLY A 454 26.84 -14.50 -8.49
C GLY A 454 26.65 -15.90 -7.89
N ILE A 455 25.45 -16.48 -7.93
CA ILE A 455 25.22 -17.86 -7.44
C ILE A 455 25.94 -18.87 -8.35
N LEU A 456 25.85 -18.67 -9.66
CA LEU A 456 26.50 -19.55 -10.63
C LEU A 456 28.02 -19.46 -10.55
N ASP A 457 28.59 -18.31 -10.17
CA ASP A 457 30.04 -18.12 -9.97
C ASP A 457 30.58 -18.97 -8.80
N VAL A 458 29.77 -19.19 -7.76
CA VAL A 458 30.13 -20.04 -6.61
C VAL A 458 29.81 -21.52 -6.88
N VAL A 459 28.71 -21.80 -7.58
CA VAL A 459 28.27 -23.17 -7.90
C VAL A 459 29.14 -23.82 -8.98
N ASN A 460 29.46 -23.07 -10.03
CA ASN A 460 30.27 -23.50 -11.16
C ASN A 460 31.71 -22.98 -11.07
N TYR A 461 32.22 -22.65 -9.88
CA TYR A 461 33.54 -22.03 -9.68
C TYR A 461 34.68 -22.76 -10.39
N ASP A 462 34.66 -24.10 -10.39
CA ASP A 462 35.70 -24.92 -11.03
C ASP A 462 35.49 -25.09 -12.56
N ARG A 463 34.40 -24.55 -13.14
CA ARG A 463 34.18 -24.51 -14.59
C ARG A 463 34.89 -23.30 -15.20
N ALA A 464 36.01 -23.56 -15.87
CA ALA A 464 36.76 -22.54 -16.62
C ALA A 464 36.05 -22.13 -17.94
N VAL A 465 34.84 -21.55 -17.86
CA VAL A 465 34.21 -20.87 -18.98
C VAL A 465 34.80 -19.46 -19.09
N PRO A 466 35.30 -19.02 -20.27
CA PRO A 466 35.76 -17.65 -20.45
C PRO A 466 34.68 -16.62 -20.10
N LEU A 467 35.06 -15.58 -19.35
CA LEU A 467 34.15 -14.49 -18.98
C LEU A 467 33.42 -13.90 -20.19
N GLN A 468 34.14 -13.74 -21.31
CA GLN A 468 33.60 -13.21 -22.56
C GLN A 468 32.43 -14.05 -23.10
N ASP A 469 32.51 -15.37 -23.02
CA ASP A 469 31.43 -16.27 -23.45
C ASP A 469 30.19 -16.15 -22.56
N LEU A 470 30.40 -15.95 -21.25
CA LEU A 470 29.31 -15.68 -20.29
C LEU A 470 28.64 -14.32 -20.58
N GLN A 471 29.43 -13.31 -20.95
CA GLN A 471 28.91 -11.99 -21.34
C GLN A 471 28.17 -12.03 -22.69
N GLN A 472 28.62 -12.86 -23.66
CA GLN A 472 27.84 -13.10 -24.89
C GLN A 472 26.50 -13.80 -24.58
N GLN A 473 26.49 -14.76 -23.66
CA GLN A 473 25.26 -15.44 -23.21
C GLN A 473 24.28 -14.49 -22.53
N ASP A 474 24.74 -13.47 -21.79
CA ASP A 474 23.87 -12.47 -21.18
C ASP A 474 23.00 -11.74 -22.22
N PHE A 475 23.56 -11.37 -23.39
CA PHE A 475 22.79 -10.75 -24.48
C PHE A 475 21.74 -11.71 -25.05
N GLU A 476 22.10 -12.98 -25.24
CA GLU A 476 21.16 -14.01 -25.72
C GLU A 476 20.03 -14.23 -24.71
N GLN A 477 20.33 -14.32 -23.41
CA GLN A 477 19.35 -14.44 -22.35
C GLN A 477 18.39 -13.23 -22.31
N LEU A 478 18.90 -12.01 -22.47
CA LEU A 478 18.07 -10.81 -22.60
C LEU A 478 17.14 -10.89 -23.82
N GLY A 479 17.65 -11.28 -24.98
CA GLY A 479 16.85 -11.49 -26.19
C GLY A 479 15.72 -12.51 -25.97
N ARG A 480 16.04 -13.66 -25.35
CA ARG A 480 15.07 -14.72 -25.01
C ARG A 480 14.05 -14.26 -23.96
N LEU A 481 14.45 -13.43 -23.00
CA LEU A 481 13.57 -12.87 -21.96
C LEU A 481 12.52 -11.94 -22.59
N ILE A 482 12.95 -10.95 -23.38
CA ILE A 482 12.04 -10.01 -24.06
C ILE A 482 11.11 -10.78 -25.00
N LEU A 483 11.65 -11.74 -25.76
CA LEU A 483 10.86 -12.60 -26.64
C LEU A 483 9.80 -13.42 -25.88
N SER A 484 10.13 -13.91 -24.67
CA SER A 484 9.19 -14.65 -23.82
C SER A 484 8.03 -13.78 -23.33
N ILE A 485 8.34 -12.56 -22.87
CA ILE A 485 7.34 -11.59 -22.40
C ILE A 485 6.43 -11.17 -23.57
N ALA A 486 7.04 -10.79 -24.71
CA ALA A 486 6.33 -10.30 -25.89
C ALA A 486 5.36 -11.33 -26.50
N SER A 487 5.62 -12.63 -26.31
CA SER A 487 4.82 -13.73 -26.84
C SER A 487 3.97 -14.46 -25.79
N ASN A 488 4.08 -14.07 -24.51
CA ASN A 488 3.46 -14.74 -23.36
C ASN A 488 3.63 -16.27 -23.38
N THR A 489 4.86 -16.71 -23.66
CA THR A 489 5.27 -18.12 -23.62
C THR A 489 6.74 -18.22 -23.30
N ASN A 490 7.22 -19.37 -22.82
CA ASN A 490 8.63 -19.54 -22.56
C ASN A 490 9.39 -19.75 -23.89
N ALA A 491 10.11 -18.73 -24.34
CA ALA A 491 10.81 -18.73 -25.62
C ALA A 491 12.00 -19.70 -25.68
N THR A 492 12.42 -20.30 -24.55
CA THR A 492 13.39 -21.40 -24.55
C THR A 492 12.84 -22.69 -25.18
N ILE A 493 11.50 -22.84 -25.27
CA ILE A 493 10.85 -24.06 -25.78
C ILE A 493 10.33 -23.88 -27.22
N ASN A 494 9.82 -22.69 -27.56
CA ASN A 494 9.17 -22.42 -28.86
C ASN A 494 9.65 -21.09 -29.48
N MET A 495 10.95 -20.97 -29.75
CA MET A 495 11.57 -19.73 -30.23
C MET A 495 10.96 -19.21 -31.54
N ASP A 496 10.76 -20.07 -32.55
CA ASP A 496 10.27 -19.65 -33.87
C ASP A 496 8.84 -19.08 -33.82
N LYS A 497 7.96 -19.71 -33.03
CA LYS A 497 6.57 -19.23 -32.82
C LYS A 497 6.56 -17.89 -32.09
N ALA A 498 7.41 -17.73 -31.08
CA ALA A 498 7.54 -16.48 -30.36
C ALA A 498 8.07 -15.36 -31.26
N PHE A 499 9.03 -15.66 -32.15
CA PHE A 499 9.61 -14.69 -33.09
C PHE A 499 8.66 -14.31 -34.23
N ALA A 500 7.85 -15.27 -34.70
CA ALA A 500 6.75 -14.99 -35.63
C ALA A 500 5.68 -14.09 -34.98
N HIS A 501 5.36 -14.29 -33.70
CA HIS A 501 4.48 -13.38 -32.95
C HIS A 501 5.09 -11.98 -32.80
N LEU A 502 6.38 -11.88 -32.43
CA LEU A 502 7.10 -10.60 -32.34
C LEU A 502 6.99 -9.81 -33.65
N THR A 503 7.27 -10.47 -34.78
CA THR A 503 7.25 -9.86 -36.13
C THR A 503 5.84 -9.39 -36.55
N ARG A 504 4.78 -9.97 -35.99
CA ARG A 504 3.38 -9.62 -36.32
C ARG A 504 2.80 -8.52 -35.42
N SER A 505 3.23 -8.45 -34.17
CA SER A 505 2.53 -7.71 -33.11
C SER A 505 3.29 -6.51 -32.53
N TYR A 506 4.54 -6.28 -32.95
CA TYR A 506 5.41 -5.21 -32.42
C TYR A 506 6.17 -4.50 -33.54
N SER A 507 6.83 -3.37 -33.21
CA SER A 507 7.55 -2.57 -34.19
C SER A 507 8.73 -3.32 -34.85
N PRO A 508 9.10 -2.94 -36.09
CA PRO A 508 10.34 -3.43 -36.71
C PRO A 508 11.58 -3.17 -35.85
N ARG A 509 11.61 -2.03 -35.14
CA ARG A 509 12.72 -1.64 -34.27
C ARG A 509 12.90 -2.57 -33.06
N LEU A 510 11.81 -3.03 -32.44
CA LEU A 510 11.91 -4.03 -31.38
C LEU A 510 12.36 -5.39 -31.95
N LYS A 511 11.86 -5.77 -33.13
CA LYS A 511 12.32 -6.98 -33.84
C LYS A 511 13.83 -6.92 -34.13
N GLU A 512 14.34 -5.79 -34.66
CA GLU A 512 15.77 -5.59 -34.92
C GLU A 512 16.61 -5.71 -33.65
N CYS A 513 16.19 -5.06 -32.55
CA CYS A 513 16.84 -5.17 -31.24
C CYS A 513 16.91 -6.63 -30.74
N VAL A 514 15.79 -7.35 -30.75
CA VAL A 514 15.76 -8.78 -30.34
C VAL A 514 16.58 -9.65 -31.29
N THR A 515 16.61 -9.34 -32.59
CA THR A 515 17.43 -10.04 -33.59
C THR A 515 18.92 -9.85 -33.31
N TRP A 516 19.35 -8.60 -33.05
CA TRP A 516 20.73 -8.28 -32.66
C TRP A 516 21.14 -8.97 -31.36
N LEU A 517 20.24 -9.05 -30.37
CA LEU A 517 20.50 -9.77 -29.12
C LEU A 517 20.66 -11.28 -29.31
N LEU A 518 19.85 -11.91 -30.16
CA LEU A 518 19.86 -13.37 -30.36
C LEU A 518 20.89 -13.88 -31.37
N GLN A 519 21.17 -13.16 -32.45
CA GLN A 519 22.02 -13.65 -33.53
C GLN A 519 23.50 -13.32 -33.29
N PRO A 520 24.44 -14.26 -33.54
CA PRO A 520 25.87 -13.93 -33.60
C PRO A 520 26.12 -12.83 -34.62
N GLN A 521 27.01 -11.88 -34.30
CA GLN A 521 27.44 -10.87 -35.27
C GLN A 521 28.67 -11.40 -36.01
N ILE A 522 28.78 -11.08 -37.30
CA ILE A 522 29.86 -11.55 -38.18
C ILE A 522 30.46 -10.32 -38.84
N ALA A 523 31.79 -10.19 -38.79
CA ALA A 523 32.52 -9.11 -39.44
C ALA A 523 32.69 -9.37 -40.96
N GLU A 524 33.16 -8.35 -41.70
CA GLU A 524 33.32 -8.43 -43.17
C GLU A 524 34.31 -9.52 -43.62
N ASP A 525 35.25 -9.90 -42.76
CA ASP A 525 36.22 -10.99 -42.96
C ASP A 525 35.68 -12.38 -42.61
N GLY A 526 34.41 -12.48 -42.18
CA GLY A 526 33.77 -13.72 -41.73
C GLY A 526 34.09 -14.12 -40.28
N SER A 527 34.86 -13.32 -39.53
CA SER A 527 35.15 -13.59 -38.12
C SER A 527 33.95 -13.26 -37.21
N PRO A 528 33.78 -13.94 -36.06
CA PRO A 528 32.71 -13.63 -35.11
C PRO A 528 32.99 -12.29 -34.41
N LEU A 529 32.14 -11.30 -34.66
CA LEU A 529 32.20 -10.02 -33.97
C LEU A 529 31.53 -10.14 -32.60
N LEU A 530 32.31 -9.89 -31.56
CA LEU A 530 31.86 -9.99 -30.17
C LEU A 530 30.99 -8.78 -29.81
N LYS A 531 29.82 -9.03 -29.21
CA LYS A 531 28.90 -7.98 -28.76
C LYS A 531 29.47 -7.31 -27.52
N ASP A 532 29.40 -5.99 -27.49
CA ASP A 532 29.76 -5.18 -26.34
C ASP A 532 28.56 -4.38 -25.83
N ILE A 533 28.57 -4.11 -24.52
CA ILE A 533 27.47 -3.42 -23.84
C ILE A 533 27.40 -1.93 -24.20
N ASP A 534 28.51 -1.26 -24.49
CA ASP A 534 28.47 0.15 -24.90
C ASP A 534 27.94 0.32 -26.33
N ILE A 535 28.24 -0.63 -27.22
CA ILE A 535 27.62 -0.73 -28.55
C ILE A 535 26.09 -0.91 -28.41
N PHE A 536 25.65 -1.82 -27.53
CA PHE A 536 24.21 -2.02 -27.30
C PHE A 536 23.51 -0.79 -26.74
N LEU A 537 24.12 -0.11 -25.76
CA LEU A 537 23.61 1.15 -25.21
C LEU A 537 23.49 2.24 -26.28
N GLY A 538 24.42 2.29 -27.24
CA GLY A 538 24.34 3.15 -28.42
C GLY A 538 23.09 2.89 -29.28
N HIS A 539 22.76 1.61 -29.53
CA HIS A 539 21.57 1.24 -30.32
C HIS A 539 20.23 1.61 -29.65
N ILE A 540 20.17 1.61 -28.31
CA ILE A 540 18.94 1.91 -27.54
C ILE A 540 18.91 3.32 -26.93
N ALA A 541 19.84 4.21 -27.32
CA ALA A 541 20.04 5.51 -26.70
C ALA A 541 18.77 6.38 -26.60
N THR A 542 17.89 6.33 -27.60
CA THR A 542 16.60 7.06 -27.58
C THR A 542 15.65 6.52 -26.51
N ASP A 543 15.60 5.20 -26.29
CA ASP A 543 14.74 4.59 -25.26
C ASP A 543 15.29 4.87 -23.86
N ILE A 544 16.61 5.00 -23.72
CA ILE A 544 17.25 5.43 -22.47
C ILE A 544 16.75 6.83 -22.10
N VAL A 545 16.73 7.77 -23.05
CA VAL A 545 16.21 9.13 -22.83
C VAL A 545 14.73 9.11 -22.43
N SER A 546 13.87 8.40 -23.17
CA SER A 546 12.44 8.30 -22.83
C SER A 546 12.18 7.58 -21.50
N THR A 547 12.99 6.58 -21.15
CA THR A 547 12.89 5.87 -19.86
C THR A 547 13.37 6.73 -18.70
N TYR A 548 14.41 7.54 -18.92
CA TYR A 548 14.93 8.49 -17.94
C TYR A 548 13.94 9.62 -17.65
N ASP A 549 13.35 10.20 -18.70
CA ASP A 549 12.27 11.20 -18.59
C ASP A 549 11.05 10.66 -17.80
N ALA A 550 10.61 9.44 -18.12
CA ALA A 550 9.56 8.75 -17.35
C ALA A 550 9.94 8.49 -15.88
N GLN A 551 11.23 8.31 -15.56
CA GLN A 551 11.71 8.18 -14.18
C GLN A 551 11.73 9.54 -13.46
N LEU A 552 12.11 10.63 -14.12
CA LEU A 552 12.04 11.99 -13.54
C LEU A 552 10.59 12.33 -13.16
N HIS A 553 9.62 12.06 -14.04
CA HIS A 553 8.21 12.20 -13.70
C HIS A 553 7.76 11.29 -12.54
N ALA A 554 8.32 10.08 -12.39
CA ALA A 554 8.03 9.22 -11.24
C ALA A 554 8.60 9.81 -9.93
N ASP A 555 9.79 10.41 -9.99
CA ASP A 555 10.46 11.05 -8.85
C ASP A 555 9.75 12.35 -8.43
N ASP A 556 9.23 13.14 -9.39
CA ASP A 556 8.37 14.31 -9.12
C ASP A 556 7.07 13.91 -8.40
N ASN A 557 6.39 12.86 -8.89
CA ASN A 557 5.17 12.33 -8.27
C ASN A 557 5.41 11.81 -6.85
N LEU A 558 6.54 11.13 -6.62
CA LEU A 558 6.95 10.68 -5.29
C LEU A 558 7.24 11.87 -4.38
N THR A 559 7.93 12.89 -4.88
CA THR A 559 8.26 14.12 -4.13
C THR A 559 7.00 14.89 -3.74
N SER A 560 6.05 15.05 -4.67
CA SER A 560 4.74 15.68 -4.40
C SER A 560 3.96 14.93 -3.31
N SER A 561 3.90 13.60 -3.40
CA SER A 561 3.25 12.76 -2.38
C SER A 561 3.94 12.90 -1.01
N LEU A 562 5.27 12.92 -0.97
CA LEU A 562 6.06 13.10 0.25
C LEU A 562 5.90 14.50 0.85
N MET A 563 5.74 15.54 0.04
CA MET A 563 5.46 16.90 0.51
C MET A 563 4.09 16.98 1.18
N GLY A 564 3.06 16.34 0.62
CA GLY A 564 1.74 16.23 1.26
C GLY A 564 1.82 15.55 2.65
N GLU A 565 2.47 14.38 2.71
CA GLU A 565 2.65 13.65 3.98
C GLU A 565 3.55 14.38 4.99
N LEU A 566 4.51 15.18 4.53
CA LEU A 566 5.32 16.05 5.40
C LEU A 566 4.47 17.12 6.09
N GLU A 567 3.59 17.78 5.34
CA GLU A 567 2.65 18.76 5.91
C GLU A 567 1.64 18.07 6.84
N ASN A 568 1.06 16.93 6.44
CA ASN A 568 0.20 16.13 7.32
C ASN A 568 0.89 15.80 8.65
N ALA A 569 2.16 15.40 8.62
CA ALA A 569 2.95 15.15 9.83
C ALA A 569 3.21 16.41 10.67
N ARG A 570 3.32 17.60 10.06
CA ARG A 570 3.40 18.89 10.79
C ARG A 570 2.06 19.20 11.47
N LEU A 571 0.94 19.08 10.74
CA LEU A 571 -0.40 19.33 11.27
C LEU A 571 -0.72 18.40 12.44
N VAL A 572 -0.41 17.09 12.35
CA VAL A 572 -0.57 16.15 13.46
C VAL A 572 0.20 16.61 14.71
N ARG A 573 1.48 16.99 14.57
CA ARG A 573 2.28 17.50 15.70
C ARG A 573 1.70 18.79 16.29
N LEU A 574 1.15 19.68 15.46
CA LEU A 574 0.51 20.91 15.89
C LEU A 574 -0.81 20.65 16.64
N MET A 575 -1.66 19.77 16.11
CA MET A 575 -2.89 19.32 16.77
C MET A 575 -2.59 18.66 18.12
N THR A 576 -1.53 17.85 18.21
CA THR A 576 -1.07 17.28 19.49
C THR A 576 -0.66 18.37 20.49
N LYS A 577 0.07 19.42 20.07
CA LYS A 577 0.38 20.56 20.95
C LYS A 577 -0.87 21.30 21.44
N LEU A 578 -1.83 21.56 20.54
CA LEU A 578 -3.11 22.17 20.89
C LEU A 578 -3.88 21.30 21.90
N GLY A 579 -3.94 19.99 21.68
CA GLY A 579 -4.56 19.04 22.61
C GLY A 579 -3.87 18.94 23.98
N PHE A 580 -2.56 19.21 24.08
CA PHE A 580 -1.85 19.30 25.36
C PHE A 580 -2.11 20.61 26.11
N VAL A 581 -2.56 21.67 25.43
CA VAL A 581 -2.75 23.02 25.99
C VAL A 581 -4.22 23.28 26.34
N ASN A 582 -5.15 22.88 25.46
CA ASN A 582 -6.58 23.08 25.63
C ASN A 582 -7.15 22.16 26.72
N GLU A 583 -8.20 22.62 27.41
CA GLU A 583 -9.12 21.78 28.23
C GLU A 583 -8.46 20.85 29.26
N ARG A 584 -7.38 21.29 29.91
CA ARG A 584 -6.73 20.53 30.98
C ARG A 584 -7.62 20.37 32.23
N PRO A 585 -7.94 19.14 32.67
CA PRO A 585 -8.83 18.89 33.82
C PRO A 585 -8.33 19.49 35.14
N GLU A 586 -7.02 19.52 35.37
CA GLU A 586 -6.44 20.12 36.59
C GLU A 586 -6.73 21.63 36.74
N PHE A 587 -7.25 22.28 35.69
CA PHE A 587 -7.68 23.67 35.71
C PHE A 587 -9.14 23.90 35.30
N GLU A 588 -9.94 22.85 35.14
CA GLU A 588 -11.37 22.93 34.79
C GLU A 588 -12.18 23.76 35.80
N HIS A 589 -11.78 23.68 37.08
CA HIS A 589 -12.35 24.45 38.19
C HIS A 589 -11.55 25.72 38.52
N ASN A 590 -10.51 26.04 37.73
CA ASN A 590 -9.73 27.26 37.86
C ASN A 590 -10.01 28.20 36.67
N PRO A 591 -11.00 29.11 36.78
CA PRO A 591 -11.33 30.03 35.69
C PRO A 591 -10.16 30.92 35.24
N GLN A 592 -9.07 31.02 36.01
CA GLN A 592 -7.88 31.74 35.57
C GLN A 592 -7.11 31.03 34.44
N TRP A 593 -7.18 29.70 34.29
CA TRP A 593 -6.36 29.00 33.29
C TRP A 593 -6.98 29.03 31.89
N SER A 594 -8.29 28.83 31.77
CA SER A 594 -9.00 28.81 30.49
C SER A 594 -9.49 30.19 30.06
N GLU A 595 -9.76 31.12 30.99
CA GLU A 595 -10.35 32.44 30.68
C GLU A 595 -9.36 33.63 30.82
N THR A 596 -8.05 33.40 31.02
CA THR A 596 -7.08 34.52 31.09
C THR A 596 -5.86 34.39 30.17
N GLY A 597 -5.46 35.55 29.62
CA GLY A 597 -4.25 35.70 28.82
C GLY A 597 -4.25 34.88 27.52
N GLU A 598 -3.07 34.40 27.14
CA GLU A 598 -2.84 33.73 25.85
C GLU A 598 -3.62 32.42 25.68
N ARG A 599 -4.06 31.81 26.79
CA ARG A 599 -4.82 30.56 26.81
C ARG A 599 -6.27 30.75 26.34
N TYR A 600 -6.86 31.92 26.60
CA TYR A 600 -8.25 32.20 26.23
C TYR A 600 -8.44 32.32 24.72
N TYR A 601 -7.59 33.08 24.03
CA TYR A 601 -7.70 33.18 22.56
C TYR A 601 -7.32 31.86 21.86
N LEU A 602 -6.53 30.97 22.48
CA LEU A 602 -6.28 29.61 21.96
C LEU A 602 -7.52 28.70 22.08
N LYS A 603 -8.28 28.81 23.18
CA LYS A 603 -9.59 28.18 23.36
C LYS A 603 -10.58 28.66 22.28
N LEU A 604 -10.65 29.98 22.05
CA LEU A 604 -11.50 30.54 20.99
C LEU A 604 -11.02 30.15 19.58
N PHE A 605 -9.71 30.07 19.35
CA PHE A 605 -9.16 29.59 18.08
C PHE A 605 -9.54 28.13 17.80
N ARG A 606 -9.50 27.26 18.81
CA ARG A 606 -9.98 25.89 18.67
C ARG A 606 -11.47 25.86 18.32
N ASP A 607 -12.30 26.67 18.98
CA ASP A 607 -13.73 26.76 18.65
C ASP A 607 -13.92 27.27 17.19
N TYR A 608 -13.13 28.26 16.73
CA TYR A 608 -13.13 28.73 15.33
C TYR A 608 -12.69 27.67 14.29
N VAL A 609 -11.76 26.79 14.63
CA VAL A 609 -11.25 25.75 13.71
C VAL A 609 -12.14 24.51 13.69
N PHE A 610 -12.59 24.03 14.85
CA PHE A 610 -13.21 22.70 15.00
C PHE A 610 -14.71 22.75 15.32
N HIS A 611 -15.25 23.88 15.76
CA HIS A 611 -16.67 24.07 16.12
C HIS A 611 -17.36 25.11 15.22
N ALA A 612 -16.97 25.15 13.94
CA ALA A 612 -17.60 26.00 12.95
C ALA A 612 -19.08 25.60 12.71
N VAL A 613 -19.94 26.58 12.47
CA VAL A 613 -21.36 26.40 12.15
C VAL A 613 -21.73 27.22 10.90
N ASP A 614 -22.77 26.79 10.18
CA ASP A 614 -23.32 27.51 9.04
C ASP A 614 -24.32 28.61 9.45
N GLU A 615 -24.90 29.30 8.47
CA GLU A 615 -25.91 30.35 8.68
C GLU A 615 -27.21 29.84 9.37
N ASN A 616 -27.39 28.52 9.46
CA ASN A 616 -28.52 27.84 10.10
C ASN A 616 -28.13 27.16 11.43
N GLU A 617 -26.98 27.53 12.00
CA GLU A 617 -26.38 26.94 13.21
C GLU A 617 -26.03 25.44 13.10
N LYS A 618 -25.99 24.86 11.89
CA LYS A 618 -25.63 23.45 11.66
C LYS A 618 -24.10 23.30 11.70
N PRO A 619 -23.54 22.24 12.31
CA PRO A 619 -22.10 22.04 12.41
C PRO A 619 -21.45 21.80 11.05
N VAL A 620 -20.36 22.53 10.77
CA VAL A 620 -19.58 22.45 9.52
C VAL A 620 -18.33 21.62 9.73
N VAL A 621 -18.24 20.50 9.01
CA VAL A 621 -17.09 19.57 9.05
C VAL A 621 -16.27 19.71 7.78
N ASP A 622 -15.68 20.89 7.57
CA ASP A 622 -14.78 21.16 6.44
C ASP A 622 -13.31 20.94 6.84
N LEU A 623 -12.71 19.86 6.34
CA LEU A 623 -11.30 19.56 6.56
C LEU A 623 -10.36 20.55 5.83
N GLY A 624 -10.82 21.17 4.73
CA GLY A 624 -10.08 22.20 4.02
C GLY A 624 -9.89 23.46 4.87
N HIS A 625 -10.94 23.91 5.56
CA HIS A 625 -10.85 24.96 6.59
C HIS A 625 -9.86 24.61 7.69
N VAL A 626 -9.98 23.41 8.28
CA VAL A 626 -9.11 22.94 9.37
C VAL A 626 -7.63 22.91 8.95
N MET A 627 -7.31 22.29 7.81
CA MET A 627 -5.93 22.19 7.33
C MET A 627 -5.35 23.56 6.98
N ASN A 628 -6.12 24.46 6.35
CA ASN A 628 -5.67 25.83 6.07
C ASN A 628 -5.39 26.63 7.35
N CYS A 629 -6.28 26.57 8.35
CA CYS A 629 -6.09 27.29 9.61
C CYS A 629 -4.88 26.78 10.38
N LEU A 630 -4.69 25.45 10.44
CA LEU A 630 -3.53 24.85 11.10
C LEU A 630 -2.22 25.12 10.35
N ALA A 631 -2.22 25.12 9.01
CA ALA A 631 -1.04 25.48 8.21
C ALA A 631 -0.65 26.96 8.40
N LYS A 632 -1.63 27.88 8.42
CA LYS A 632 -1.41 29.30 8.72
C LYS A 632 -0.88 29.51 10.14
N LEU A 633 -1.37 28.75 11.12
CA LEU A 633 -0.86 28.74 12.50
C LEU A 633 0.58 28.21 12.57
N ASP A 634 0.92 27.09 11.92
CA ASP A 634 2.29 26.56 11.94
C ASP A 634 3.27 27.48 11.22
N ALA A 635 2.85 28.15 10.14
CA ALA A 635 3.62 29.19 9.48
C ALA A 635 3.76 30.46 10.35
N GLY A 636 2.73 30.81 11.13
CA GLY A 636 2.67 32.05 11.91
C GLY A 636 2.47 33.27 11.01
N THR A 637 1.50 33.22 10.10
CA THR A 637 1.26 34.29 9.13
C THR A 637 0.75 35.59 9.79
N SER A 638 0.95 36.72 9.12
CA SER A 638 0.40 38.03 9.54
C SER A 638 -1.09 38.19 9.25
N GLU A 639 -1.75 37.16 8.71
CA GLU A 639 -3.20 37.17 8.46
C GLU A 639 -3.95 37.19 9.80
N THR A 640 -4.95 38.07 9.90
CA THR A 640 -5.80 38.24 11.08
C THR A 640 -7.13 37.52 10.92
N ILE A 641 -7.55 36.81 11.95
CA ILE A 641 -8.87 36.20 12.04
C ILE A 641 -9.68 36.78 13.20
N THR A 642 -10.99 36.63 13.11
CA THR A 642 -11.97 37.11 14.09
C THR A 642 -12.43 35.95 14.97
N LEU A 643 -12.17 36.04 16.27
CA LEU A 643 -12.52 35.04 17.28
C LEU A 643 -13.62 35.60 18.19
N MET A 644 -14.76 34.93 18.26
CA MET A 644 -15.90 35.35 19.08
C MET A 644 -15.95 34.56 20.40
N SER A 645 -16.29 35.22 21.50
CA SER A 645 -16.56 34.54 22.78
C SER A 645 -17.88 33.77 22.73
N ARG A 646 -18.03 32.73 23.55
CA ARG A 646 -19.21 31.84 23.53
C ARG A 646 -20.53 32.50 23.94
N ASP A 647 -20.45 33.58 24.71
CA ASP A 647 -21.58 34.43 25.07
C ASP A 647 -21.94 35.45 23.97
N GLN A 648 -21.19 35.45 22.86
CA GLN A 648 -21.28 36.35 21.71
C GLN A 648 -21.12 37.85 22.07
N GLN A 649 -20.63 38.17 23.29
CA GLN A 649 -20.48 39.55 23.77
C GLN A 649 -19.13 40.18 23.37
N SER A 650 -18.10 39.37 23.14
CA SER A 650 -16.73 39.83 22.87
C SER A 650 -16.19 39.29 21.55
N VAL A 651 -15.48 40.14 20.82
CA VAL A 651 -14.84 39.80 19.54
C VAL A 651 -13.38 40.21 19.60
N PHE A 652 -12.50 39.25 19.31
CA PHE A 652 -11.05 39.42 19.28
C PHE A 652 -10.56 39.33 17.84
N VAL A 653 -9.74 40.28 17.40
CA VAL A 653 -9.02 40.19 16.13
C VAL A 653 -7.57 39.83 16.43
N VAL A 654 -7.11 38.67 15.97
CA VAL A 654 -5.79 38.10 16.32
C VAL A 654 -5.11 37.57 15.07
N SER A 655 -3.81 37.80 14.93
CA SER A 655 -3.02 37.22 13.83
C SER A 655 -2.57 35.79 14.13
N TYR A 656 -2.43 34.96 13.08
CA TYR A 656 -1.85 33.62 13.24
C TYR A 656 -0.45 33.63 13.87
N LYS A 657 0.33 34.70 13.65
CA LYS A 657 1.61 34.96 14.30
C LYS A 657 1.49 35.09 15.83
N GLU A 658 0.48 35.80 16.32
CA GLU A 658 0.21 35.94 17.76
C GLU A 658 -0.30 34.63 18.36
N LEU A 659 -1.22 33.95 17.66
CA LEU A 659 -1.69 32.62 18.05
C LEU A 659 -0.54 31.61 18.18
N LYS A 660 0.40 31.60 17.22
CA LYS A 660 1.59 30.75 17.26
C LYS A 660 2.45 31.07 18.48
N LYS A 661 2.71 32.35 18.74
CA LYS A 661 3.49 32.79 19.90
C LYS A 661 2.83 32.35 21.22
N GLY A 662 1.52 32.54 21.37
CA GLY A 662 0.77 32.12 22.56
C GLY A 662 0.77 30.61 22.77
N LEU A 663 0.66 29.83 21.68
CA LEU A 663 0.74 28.37 21.73
C LEU A 663 2.14 27.90 22.13
N GLU A 664 3.20 28.44 21.52
CA GLU A 664 4.59 28.10 21.85
C GLU A 664 4.96 28.50 23.27
N GLY A 665 4.52 29.68 23.74
CA GLY A 665 4.71 30.13 25.12
C GLY A 665 4.01 29.22 26.12
N THR A 666 2.70 28.97 25.93
CA THR A 666 1.91 28.11 26.82
C THR A 666 2.44 26.67 26.84
N PHE A 667 2.87 26.13 25.70
CA PHE A 667 3.46 24.80 25.63
C PHE A 667 4.83 24.73 26.34
N GLN A 668 5.68 25.77 26.22
CA GLN A 668 6.93 25.84 26.99
C GLN A 668 6.70 25.93 28.50
N ASP A 669 5.67 26.66 28.95
CA ASP A 669 5.30 26.73 30.37
C ASP A 669 4.93 25.34 30.92
N LEU A 670 4.17 24.55 30.16
CA LEU A 670 3.83 23.17 30.53
C LEU A 670 5.07 22.27 30.65
N VAL A 671 6.00 22.35 29.69
CA VAL A 671 7.27 21.58 29.71
C VAL A 671 8.15 22.00 30.90
N ARG A 672 8.22 23.31 31.21
CA ARG A 672 8.93 23.82 32.40
C ARG A 672 8.24 23.45 33.72
N GLY A 673 6.91 23.33 33.72
CA GLY A 673 6.14 22.89 34.88
C GLY A 673 6.49 21.47 35.33
N GLN A 674 6.85 20.58 34.40
CA GLN A 674 7.29 19.22 34.70
C GLN A 674 8.66 19.15 35.38
N THR A 675 9.56 20.12 35.16
CA THR A 675 10.91 20.15 35.76
C THR A 675 10.96 20.87 37.11
N ARG A 676 9.81 21.24 37.68
CA ARG A 676 9.66 21.87 39.01
C ARG A 676 8.86 21.03 40.00
N ARG A 677 8.77 19.72 39.79
CA ARG A 677 8.23 18.74 40.75
C ARG A 677 9.31 17.73 41.14
#